data_AF-A0A8H7EFL8-F1
#
_entry.id   AF-A0A8H7EFL8-F1
#
_cell.length_a   1.000
_cell.length_b   1.000
_cell.length_c   1.000
_cell.angle_alpha   90.00
_cell.angle_beta   90.00
_cell.angle_gamma   90.00
#
_symmetry.space_group_name_H-M   'P 1'
#
loop_
_entity.id
_entity.type
_entity.pdbx_description
1 polymer ?
#
loop_
_entity_poly.entity_id
_entity_poly.type
_entity_poly.pdbx_seq_one_letter_code
_entity_poly.pdbx_strand_id
1 'polypeptide(L)'
;MATTSDEDRAVQLVERANESTKSGELAVAARYLREASTIAPEHPRIKEAWVALKEEEDKSELLGYCRAWVRSKDEHDGEKALKAIKTHGLKQKEAEQAMDILFDFKGEDDVLDQVSGELLKNPGAQMWLARAVREQPTRIYYEMFERGDDSIDGLLKVLLNRAIWPDDESFKQGHRDMFMLSLAMMMEEALEHPERAMKGIAQLLAHYAEHLKGIIDADSFDVILTSLDIRLPASLRSQATLASIKLFELAPETASELISKFVAARTKKGEANDLVIAFSAAAAIFPVAVTPAAALFLTEGFVSTLVPRVQSKKSHNLEQATLELISAACVDKNCREAISKHCREWLEDVVAESQNKKRANLAALILVKLGEEQPSEDAPRIVRAEKVDQSDLIASFKSMVIGGDTSSKQDSVEGLAYASLQPKVREDLSKSPKFLKRLIETMSDPSSPKNIVFGGLTIFVNITQYLPLQSEEEKRMAQLKAYANVQKPSAPHVLLNDEDVAIRCKRILEAGVVPLLVHVCKKGSPSILTQSSLILLSLSKETKSRGLMAQQGAVKLLIQIWDHISSTNDLSTTGTTPFPPAALPTTAQALSRLLISINPSHVFNAALPTTSAIRPLLSQLQRTDSSIWQLHAFESLLALTNLASLDRNTQDHIIRQSFDTVVDDLLLGANTMIRRAATELICNLMASPVCIGNFADGSPRAKHRLHLLLAMTDVDDAATRSAAGGALAMLLSVDIAVLEFLQQKKSVEWLVGLCKDDDEGIRYRGIVCLRSVVDVPKGVEKCKAEGVIEDLKEVLKGTRSPDVLGAGVETLKILMAIAATRYASTMPITELALLHLTPGTTIDDAALRSKLSQAKSVLQNYTGRTFYYMQQTEDPSCIYVIGEWDSLDQHLNDFIPSADNQALLESLKDAITVDSNLEHLDVSNAELPLPTTQAQLEQARRGELVWSIVHCNVKADERHRFLDAFNEELRFLQGHINGLKGKTGRGWCVGGKGDKRNVSVALCPWKSVEQHLGFGKTEGYAEIGDIGDFVDEIDVKHAKLLDI
;
A
#
# COMPACT_ATOMS: atom_id res chain seq x y z
N MET A 1 56.02 -27.13 -16.44
CA MET A 1 56.88 -26.76 -17.59
C MET A 1 56.39 -27.58 -18.77
N ALA A 2 55.83 -26.92 -19.77
CA ALA A 2 55.30 -27.57 -20.97
C ALA A 2 56.45 -28.19 -21.78
N THR A 3 56.20 -29.27 -22.52
CA THR A 3 57.24 -29.88 -23.36
C THR A 3 57.49 -29.00 -24.58
N THR A 4 58.67 -29.06 -25.21
CA THR A 4 59.00 -28.26 -26.41
C THR A 4 57.98 -28.42 -27.55
N SER A 5 57.29 -29.56 -27.63
CA SER A 5 56.19 -29.83 -28.56
C SER A 5 54.92 -29.00 -28.28
N ASP A 6 54.66 -28.66 -27.01
CA ASP A 6 53.47 -27.92 -26.60
C ASP A 6 53.65 -26.41 -26.83
N GLU A 7 54.87 -25.89 -26.69
CA GLU A 7 55.21 -24.49 -27.00
C GLU A 7 55.08 -24.20 -28.50
N ASP A 8 55.54 -25.10 -29.37
CA ASP A 8 55.39 -24.96 -30.83
C ASP A 8 53.90 -24.95 -31.25
N ARG A 9 53.06 -25.78 -30.61
CA ARG A 9 51.62 -25.79 -30.84
C ARG A 9 50.95 -24.49 -30.38
N ALA A 10 51.36 -23.94 -29.24
CA ALA A 10 50.85 -22.66 -28.76
C ALA A 10 51.20 -21.50 -29.71
N VAL A 11 52.41 -21.52 -30.30
CA VAL A 11 52.82 -20.53 -31.31
C VAL A 11 51.98 -20.64 -32.60
N GLN A 12 51.70 -21.85 -33.09
CA GLN A 12 50.83 -22.03 -34.27
C GLN A 12 49.40 -21.53 -34.04
N LEU A 13 48.86 -21.70 -32.82
CA LEU A 13 47.55 -21.17 -32.47
C LEU A 13 47.55 -19.64 -32.41
N VAL A 14 48.64 -19.02 -31.97
CA VAL A 14 48.82 -17.55 -32.03
C VAL A 14 48.87 -17.05 -33.48
N GLU A 15 49.54 -17.76 -34.38
CA GLU A 15 49.57 -17.39 -35.82
C GLU A 15 48.16 -17.44 -36.44
N ARG A 16 47.40 -18.51 -36.17
CA ARG A 16 46.00 -18.61 -36.62
C ARG A 16 45.09 -17.56 -35.99
N ALA A 17 45.34 -17.21 -34.73
CA ALA A 17 44.63 -16.11 -34.09
C ALA A 17 44.92 -14.78 -34.78
N ASN A 18 46.18 -14.48 -35.08
CA ASN A 18 46.58 -13.25 -35.77
C ASN A 18 46.03 -13.17 -37.20
N GLU A 19 45.96 -14.29 -37.93
CA GLU A 19 45.28 -14.35 -39.23
C GLU A 19 43.79 -14.05 -39.09
N SER A 20 43.12 -14.67 -38.10
CA SER A 20 41.69 -14.45 -37.81
C SER A 20 41.40 -13.00 -37.40
N THR A 21 42.30 -12.37 -36.64
CA THR A 21 42.21 -10.94 -36.28
C THR A 21 42.31 -10.06 -37.53
N LYS A 22 43.24 -10.35 -38.44
CA LYS A 22 43.40 -9.59 -39.70
C LYS A 22 42.23 -9.75 -40.66
N SER A 23 41.53 -10.90 -40.61
CA SER A 23 40.32 -11.13 -41.40
C SER A 23 39.03 -10.66 -40.73
N GLY A 24 39.10 -10.02 -39.55
CA GLY A 24 37.94 -9.49 -38.82
C GLY A 24 37.11 -10.52 -38.06
N GLU A 25 37.57 -11.77 -37.95
CA GLU A 25 36.89 -12.84 -37.21
C GLU A 25 37.32 -12.85 -35.73
N LEU A 26 37.04 -11.75 -35.02
CA LEU A 26 37.57 -11.48 -33.68
C LEU A 26 37.20 -12.56 -32.64
N ALA A 27 35.98 -13.10 -32.72
CA ALA A 27 35.53 -14.19 -31.85
C ALA A 27 36.29 -15.52 -32.07
N VAL A 28 36.69 -15.78 -33.32
CA VAL A 28 37.48 -16.95 -33.70
C VAL A 28 38.93 -16.77 -33.25
N ALA A 29 39.48 -15.57 -33.43
CA ALA A 29 40.79 -15.19 -32.89
C ALA A 29 40.85 -15.37 -31.36
N ALA A 30 39.85 -14.88 -30.63
CA ALA A 30 39.75 -15.04 -29.16
C ALA A 30 39.65 -16.50 -28.71
N ARG A 31 39.09 -17.38 -29.54
CA ARG A 31 39.02 -18.82 -29.24
C ARG A 31 40.39 -19.48 -29.41
N TYR A 32 41.12 -19.19 -30.50
CA TYR A 32 42.48 -19.69 -30.69
C TYR A 32 43.43 -19.18 -29.61
N LEU A 33 43.31 -17.92 -29.18
CA LEU A 33 44.12 -17.38 -28.09
C LEU A 33 43.81 -18.01 -26.74
N ARG A 34 42.54 -18.33 -26.44
CA ARG A 34 42.18 -19.07 -25.22
C ARG A 34 42.81 -20.47 -25.22
N GLU A 35 42.74 -21.19 -26.34
CA GLU A 35 43.38 -22.50 -26.47
C GLU A 35 44.91 -22.38 -26.32
N ALA A 36 45.54 -21.40 -26.94
CA ALA A 36 46.97 -21.13 -26.77
C ALA A 36 47.32 -20.82 -25.30
N SER A 37 46.53 -19.99 -24.62
CA SER A 37 46.73 -19.64 -23.20
C SER A 37 46.57 -20.84 -22.26
N THR A 38 45.75 -21.84 -22.60
CA THR A 38 45.66 -23.07 -21.80
C THR A 38 46.88 -23.97 -21.93
N ILE A 39 47.59 -23.90 -23.07
CA ILE A 39 48.77 -24.73 -23.35
C ILE A 39 50.04 -24.09 -22.77
N ALA A 40 50.24 -22.78 -22.99
CA ALA A 40 51.44 -22.06 -22.57
C ALA A 40 51.11 -20.66 -22.01
N PRO A 41 50.51 -20.55 -20.82
CA PRO A 41 49.93 -19.29 -20.29
C PRO A 41 50.91 -18.12 -20.16
N GLU A 42 52.20 -18.42 -19.94
CA GLU A 42 53.24 -17.40 -19.75
C GLU A 42 53.99 -17.03 -21.04
N HIS A 43 53.61 -17.57 -22.19
CA HIS A 43 54.33 -17.32 -23.45
C HIS A 43 54.12 -15.87 -23.94
N PRO A 44 55.21 -15.08 -24.18
CA PRO A 44 55.12 -13.66 -24.52
C PRO A 44 54.24 -13.34 -25.73
N ARG A 45 54.36 -14.14 -26.81
CA ARG A 45 53.56 -13.97 -28.03
C ARG A 45 52.05 -14.09 -27.84
N ILE A 46 51.59 -14.86 -26.85
CA ILE A 46 50.15 -14.99 -26.56
C ILE A 46 49.66 -13.72 -25.86
N LYS A 47 50.45 -13.16 -24.94
CA LYS A 47 50.15 -11.88 -24.28
C LYS A 47 50.12 -10.74 -25.30
N GLU A 48 51.09 -10.69 -26.22
CA GLU A 48 51.11 -9.73 -27.32
C GLU A 48 49.90 -9.87 -28.25
N ALA A 49 49.51 -11.10 -28.61
CA ALA A 49 48.35 -11.32 -29.46
C ALA A 49 47.01 -10.98 -28.79
N TRP A 50 46.90 -11.16 -27.46
CA TRP A 50 45.75 -10.66 -26.69
C TRP A 50 45.68 -9.12 -26.68
N VAL A 51 46.83 -8.44 -26.57
CA VAL A 51 46.89 -6.97 -26.66
C VAL A 51 46.49 -6.51 -28.06
N ALA A 52 47.03 -7.13 -29.12
CA ALA A 52 46.70 -6.79 -30.50
C ALA A 52 45.23 -7.05 -30.85
N LEU A 53 44.65 -8.16 -30.36
CA LEU A 53 43.23 -8.44 -30.54
C LEU A 53 42.36 -7.39 -29.83
N LYS A 54 42.75 -6.98 -28.63
CA LYS A 54 42.05 -5.94 -27.87
C LYS A 54 42.13 -4.57 -28.55
N GLU A 55 43.29 -4.23 -29.12
CA GLU A 55 43.46 -3.00 -29.92
C GLU A 55 42.61 -3.01 -31.20
N GLU A 56 42.44 -4.17 -31.84
CA GLU A 56 41.57 -4.32 -33.02
C GLU A 56 40.08 -4.29 -32.63
N GLU A 57 39.69 -4.92 -31.51
CA GLU A 57 38.35 -4.80 -30.91
C GLU A 57 37.99 -3.37 -30.53
N ASP A 58 38.99 -2.52 -30.24
CA ASP A 58 38.78 -1.10 -29.91
C ASP A 58 38.65 -0.19 -31.16
N LYS A 59 38.79 -0.70 -32.39
CA LYS A 59 38.50 0.06 -33.62
C LYS A 59 37.00 0.13 -33.88
N SER A 60 36.45 1.35 -33.81
CA SER A 60 35.02 1.60 -34.06
C SER A 60 34.66 1.49 -35.54
N GLU A 61 33.82 0.50 -35.87
CA GLU A 61 33.16 0.39 -37.19
C GLU A 61 32.24 1.59 -37.45
N LEU A 62 31.54 2.09 -36.44
CA LEU A 62 30.64 3.25 -36.54
C LEU A 62 31.38 4.48 -37.09
N LEU A 63 32.54 4.82 -36.51
CA LEU A 63 33.31 5.98 -36.95
C LEU A 63 33.80 5.81 -38.40
N GLY A 64 34.04 4.57 -38.83
CA GLY A 64 34.30 4.24 -40.24
C GLY A 64 33.11 4.59 -41.13
N TYR A 65 31.91 4.13 -40.77
CA TYR A 65 30.68 4.44 -41.50
C TYR A 65 30.40 5.96 -41.53
N CYS A 66 30.53 6.67 -40.40
CA CYS A 66 30.32 8.12 -40.37
C CYS A 66 31.28 8.86 -41.31
N ARG A 67 32.57 8.53 -41.33
CA ARG A 67 33.54 9.16 -42.24
C ARG A 67 33.28 8.84 -43.71
N ALA A 68 32.90 7.60 -44.00
CA ALA A 68 32.54 7.20 -45.36
C ALA A 68 31.32 7.99 -45.82
N TRP A 69 30.29 8.07 -44.98
CA TRP A 69 29.05 8.76 -45.29
C TRP A 69 29.22 10.27 -45.49
N VAL A 70 29.97 10.96 -44.63
CA VAL A 70 30.28 12.40 -44.81
C VAL A 70 30.96 12.68 -46.16
N ARG A 71 31.77 11.72 -46.66
CA ARG A 71 32.44 11.83 -47.97
C ARG A 71 31.53 11.46 -49.14
N SER A 72 30.74 10.39 -49.01
CA SER A 72 29.90 9.86 -50.09
C SER A 72 28.60 10.64 -50.24
N LYS A 73 28.04 11.15 -49.14
CA LYS A 73 26.69 11.69 -49.01
C LYS A 73 25.60 10.74 -49.55
N ASP A 74 25.87 9.44 -49.47
CA ASP A 74 24.95 8.40 -49.95
C ASP A 74 24.08 7.90 -48.80
N GLU A 75 22.76 7.87 -48.98
CA GLU A 75 21.79 7.44 -47.96
C GLU A 75 22.08 6.03 -47.43
N HIS A 76 22.57 5.11 -48.27
CA HIS A 76 22.85 3.74 -47.87
C HIS A 76 24.01 3.66 -46.85
N ASP A 77 25.00 4.55 -46.94
CA ASP A 77 26.06 4.65 -45.94
C ASP A 77 25.53 5.27 -44.62
N GLY A 78 24.54 6.17 -44.71
CA GLY A 78 23.80 6.69 -43.56
C GLY A 78 22.97 5.63 -42.84
N GLU A 79 22.25 4.79 -43.59
CA GLU A 79 21.49 3.67 -43.02
C GLU A 79 22.39 2.67 -42.28
N LYS A 80 23.61 2.43 -42.78
CA LYS A 80 24.61 1.59 -42.08
C LYS A 80 25.02 2.22 -40.76
N ALA A 81 25.29 3.53 -40.74
CA ALA A 81 25.60 4.25 -39.51
C ALA A 81 24.43 4.19 -38.51
N LEU A 82 23.20 4.47 -38.97
CA LEU A 82 21.98 4.40 -38.15
C LEU A 82 21.76 3.00 -37.56
N LYS A 83 21.95 1.96 -38.37
CA LYS A 83 21.83 0.57 -37.92
C LYS A 83 22.90 0.22 -36.89
N ALA A 84 24.14 0.66 -37.08
CA ALA A 84 25.23 0.44 -36.14
C ALA A 84 24.91 1.06 -34.77
N ILE A 85 24.39 2.29 -34.75
CA ILE A 85 23.96 3.02 -33.55
C ILE A 85 22.83 2.27 -32.81
N LYS A 86 21.83 1.75 -33.53
CA LYS A 86 20.67 1.06 -32.91
C LYS A 86 20.99 -0.34 -32.40
N THR A 87 21.97 -1.02 -33.00
CA THR A 87 22.24 -2.45 -32.73
C THR A 87 23.24 -2.65 -31.60
N HIS A 88 24.19 -1.73 -31.41
CA HIS A 88 25.26 -1.86 -30.43
C HIS A 88 25.20 -0.78 -29.35
N GLY A 89 25.56 -1.11 -28.11
CA GLY A 89 25.72 -0.11 -27.06
C GLY A 89 26.94 0.77 -27.34
N LEU A 90 26.72 2.07 -27.52
CA LEU A 90 27.78 3.04 -27.87
C LEU A 90 28.61 3.47 -26.67
N LYS A 91 29.95 3.40 -26.78
CA LYS A 91 30.85 4.00 -25.79
C LYS A 91 30.73 5.53 -25.85
N GLN A 92 30.85 6.20 -24.71
CA GLN A 92 30.69 7.66 -24.63
C GLN A 92 31.62 8.44 -25.58
N LYS A 93 32.90 8.08 -25.59
CA LYS A 93 33.92 8.71 -26.45
C LYS A 93 33.67 8.45 -27.94
N GLU A 94 33.13 7.28 -28.28
CA GLU A 94 32.78 6.92 -29.64
C GLU A 94 31.59 7.75 -30.14
N ALA A 95 30.56 7.94 -29.31
CA ALA A 95 29.42 8.80 -29.62
C ALA A 95 29.82 10.29 -29.78
N GLU A 96 30.72 10.80 -28.93
CA GLU A 96 31.29 12.15 -29.08
C GLU A 96 32.00 12.32 -30.43
N GLN A 97 32.86 11.37 -30.79
CA GLN A 97 33.60 11.42 -32.06
C GLN A 97 32.69 11.25 -33.28
N ALA A 98 31.63 10.44 -33.17
CA ALA A 98 30.64 10.28 -34.23
C ALA A 98 29.90 11.60 -34.49
N MET A 99 29.48 12.31 -33.44
CA MET A 99 28.88 13.65 -33.58
C MET A 99 29.84 14.63 -34.24
N ASP A 100 31.09 14.67 -33.81
CA ASP A 100 32.12 15.56 -34.38
C ASP A 100 32.28 15.36 -35.90
N ILE A 101 32.37 14.11 -36.35
CA ILE A 101 32.48 13.76 -37.77
C ILE A 101 31.21 14.14 -38.54
N LEU A 102 30.04 13.75 -38.03
CA LEU A 102 28.77 13.98 -38.71
C LEU A 102 28.38 15.46 -38.74
N PHE A 103 28.99 16.30 -37.91
CA PHE A 103 28.77 17.74 -37.96
C PHE A 103 29.39 18.40 -39.20
N ASP A 104 30.31 17.74 -39.90
CA ASP A 104 30.80 18.19 -41.20
C ASP A 104 29.79 17.98 -42.34
N PHE A 105 28.74 17.17 -42.12
CA PHE A 105 27.63 17.03 -43.04
C PHE A 105 26.71 18.27 -42.97
N LYS A 106 26.59 18.99 -44.11
CA LYS A 106 25.77 20.21 -44.27
C LYS A 106 24.57 19.97 -45.17
N GLY A 107 23.47 20.66 -44.87
CA GLY A 107 22.19 20.59 -45.57
C GLY A 107 21.16 19.71 -44.85
N GLU A 108 19.93 19.76 -45.35
CA GLU A 108 18.81 18.90 -44.94
C GLU A 108 19.00 17.47 -45.48
N ASP A 109 18.86 16.47 -44.60
CA ASP A 109 18.97 15.05 -44.92
C ASP A 109 18.21 14.22 -43.88
N ASP A 110 17.17 13.48 -44.31
CA ASP A 110 16.28 12.72 -43.43
C ASP A 110 17.02 11.64 -42.61
N VAL A 111 18.06 11.04 -43.20
CA VAL A 111 18.83 9.99 -42.53
C VAL A 111 19.75 10.61 -41.47
N LEU A 112 20.34 11.77 -41.76
CA LEU A 112 21.15 12.54 -40.82
C LEU A 112 20.33 13.04 -39.64
N ASP A 113 19.08 13.44 -39.87
CA ASP A 113 18.17 13.85 -38.80
C ASP A 113 17.94 12.70 -37.81
N GLN A 114 17.55 11.53 -38.33
CA GLN A 114 17.33 10.33 -37.52
C GLN A 114 18.61 9.86 -36.80
N VAL A 115 19.75 9.89 -37.49
CA VAL A 115 21.05 9.53 -36.89
C VAL A 115 21.40 10.49 -35.75
N SER A 116 21.21 11.80 -35.94
CA SER A 116 21.46 12.82 -34.92
C SER A 116 20.56 12.60 -33.69
N GLY A 117 19.26 12.36 -33.91
CA GLY A 117 18.31 12.09 -32.84
C GLY A 117 18.62 10.81 -32.04
N GLU A 118 19.12 9.77 -32.71
CA GLU A 118 19.51 8.51 -32.06
C GLU A 118 20.84 8.66 -31.30
N LEU A 119 21.85 9.31 -31.88
CA LEU A 119 23.13 9.58 -31.21
C LEU A 119 22.94 10.40 -29.94
N LEU A 120 22.07 11.41 -29.97
CA LEU A 120 21.79 12.30 -28.83
C LEU A 120 21.03 11.61 -27.68
N LYS A 121 20.73 10.31 -27.77
CA LYS A 121 20.36 9.49 -26.61
C LYS A 121 21.57 9.11 -25.74
N ASN A 122 22.79 9.20 -26.28
CA ASN A 122 24.03 8.88 -25.58
C ASN A 122 24.64 10.12 -24.89
N PRO A 123 25.06 10.03 -23.61
CA PRO A 123 25.68 11.16 -22.90
C PRO A 123 26.91 11.76 -23.59
N GLY A 124 27.69 10.98 -24.35
CA GLY A 124 28.88 11.48 -25.04
C GLY A 124 28.56 12.44 -26.17
N ALA A 125 27.59 12.08 -27.00
CA ALA A 125 27.05 12.96 -28.04
C ALA A 125 26.41 14.22 -27.42
N GLN A 126 25.70 14.07 -26.30
CA GLN A 126 25.10 15.19 -25.58
C GLN A 126 26.15 16.19 -25.04
N MET A 127 27.24 15.69 -24.46
CA MET A 127 28.35 16.52 -23.97
C MET A 127 29.05 17.26 -25.12
N TRP A 128 29.25 16.60 -26.26
CA TRP A 128 29.77 17.25 -27.46
C TRP A 128 28.87 18.42 -27.88
N LEU A 129 27.56 18.19 -27.95
CA LEU A 129 26.61 19.22 -28.40
C LEU A 129 26.53 20.39 -27.42
N ALA A 130 26.55 20.15 -26.10
CA ALA A 130 26.58 21.24 -25.12
C ALA A 130 27.88 22.08 -25.21
N ARG A 131 29.03 21.44 -25.43
CA ARG A 131 30.29 22.16 -25.71
C ARG A 131 30.14 23.03 -26.97
N ALA A 132 29.63 22.45 -28.05
CA ALA A 132 29.45 23.12 -29.33
C ALA A 132 28.48 24.31 -29.23
N VAL A 133 27.34 24.16 -28.53
CA VAL A 133 26.37 25.23 -28.26
C VAL A 133 27.02 26.39 -27.53
N ARG A 134 27.88 26.12 -26.55
CA ARG A 134 28.59 27.18 -25.80
C ARG A 134 29.62 27.91 -26.66
N GLU A 135 30.30 27.21 -27.55
CA GLU A 135 31.39 27.77 -28.36
C GLU A 135 30.87 28.50 -29.61
N GLN A 136 29.82 27.99 -30.26
CA GLN A 136 29.30 28.51 -31.53
C GLN A 136 27.75 28.45 -31.59
N PRO A 137 27.03 29.10 -30.66
CA PRO A 137 25.58 28.91 -30.46
C PRO A 137 24.77 29.14 -31.75
N THR A 138 25.02 30.24 -32.46
CA THR A 138 24.33 30.57 -33.70
C THR A 138 24.50 29.45 -34.73
N ARG A 139 25.74 29.10 -35.07
CA ARG A 139 26.03 28.07 -36.08
C ARG A 139 25.37 26.74 -35.73
N ILE A 140 25.50 26.29 -34.47
CA ILE A 140 24.92 25.02 -34.04
C ILE A 140 23.40 25.03 -34.18
N TYR A 141 22.73 26.12 -33.78
CA TYR A 141 21.28 26.22 -33.91
C TYR A 141 20.81 26.12 -35.36
N TYR A 142 21.37 26.92 -36.27
CA TYR A 142 20.95 26.91 -37.68
C TYR A 142 21.22 25.55 -38.34
N GLU A 143 22.39 24.94 -38.10
CA GLU A 143 22.69 23.62 -38.67
C GLU A 143 21.79 22.51 -38.11
N MET A 144 21.41 22.58 -36.82
CA MET A 144 20.46 21.62 -36.22
C MET A 144 19.03 21.86 -36.71
N PHE A 145 18.66 23.12 -36.98
CA PHE A 145 17.35 23.50 -37.49
C PHE A 145 17.13 23.05 -38.94
N GLU A 146 18.15 23.24 -39.79
CA GLU A 146 18.15 22.81 -41.20
C GLU A 146 18.08 21.28 -41.32
N ARG A 147 18.69 20.54 -40.38
CA ARG A 147 18.71 19.06 -40.40
C ARG A 147 17.33 18.42 -40.26
N GLY A 148 16.53 18.85 -39.29
CA GLY A 148 15.20 18.28 -39.08
C GLY A 148 14.69 18.25 -37.63
N ASP A 149 13.57 17.55 -37.45
CA ASP A 149 12.82 17.51 -36.20
C ASP A 149 13.53 16.68 -35.12
N ASP A 150 14.14 15.54 -35.48
CA ASP A 150 14.84 14.66 -34.54
C ASP A 150 16.10 15.32 -33.98
N SER A 151 16.77 16.14 -34.79
CA SER A 151 17.93 16.96 -34.44
C SER A 151 17.53 18.06 -33.46
N ILE A 152 16.48 18.83 -33.76
CA ILE A 152 15.96 19.85 -32.84
C ILE A 152 15.52 19.21 -31.52
N ASP A 153 14.89 18.03 -31.54
CA ASP A 153 14.52 17.31 -30.32
C ASP A 153 15.73 16.83 -29.52
N GLY A 154 16.79 16.41 -30.21
CA GLY A 154 18.09 16.12 -29.61
C GLY A 154 18.71 17.35 -28.94
N LEU A 155 18.71 18.50 -29.61
CA LEU A 155 19.20 19.77 -29.06
C LEU A 155 18.43 20.18 -27.81
N LEU A 156 17.10 20.10 -27.84
CA LEU A 156 16.26 20.41 -26.69
C LEU A 156 16.53 19.43 -25.53
N LYS A 157 16.69 18.13 -25.77
CA LYS A 157 17.07 17.17 -24.73
C LYS A 157 18.39 17.53 -24.04
N VAL A 158 19.38 17.99 -24.81
CA VAL A 158 20.67 18.47 -24.29
C VAL A 158 20.49 19.70 -23.39
N LEU A 159 19.66 20.65 -23.81
CA LEU A 159 19.31 21.82 -22.98
C LEU A 159 18.49 21.42 -21.74
N LEU A 160 17.73 20.32 -21.78
CA LEU A 160 16.98 19.87 -20.60
C LEU A 160 17.81 19.04 -19.59
N ASN A 161 19.00 18.58 -19.96
CA ASN A 161 19.83 17.71 -19.12
C ASN A 161 20.93 18.48 -18.39
N ARG A 162 20.70 18.89 -17.14
CA ARG A 162 21.71 19.62 -16.34
C ARG A 162 23.04 18.89 -16.18
N ALA A 163 23.07 17.56 -16.14
CA ALA A 163 24.26 16.78 -15.76
C ALA A 163 25.40 16.81 -16.79
N ILE A 164 25.10 17.14 -18.05
CA ILE A 164 26.10 17.22 -19.14
C ILE A 164 26.74 18.60 -19.28
N TRP A 165 26.24 19.60 -18.54
CA TRP A 165 26.78 20.96 -18.56
C TRP A 165 27.83 21.16 -17.46
N PRO A 166 28.91 21.90 -17.75
CA PRO A 166 30.05 22.05 -16.85
C PRO A 166 29.71 22.84 -15.58
N ASP A 167 28.86 23.84 -15.69
CA ASP A 167 28.48 24.76 -14.61
C ASP A 167 27.12 25.41 -14.89
N ASP A 168 26.51 26.00 -13.85
CA ASP A 168 25.18 26.61 -13.93
C ASP A 168 25.13 27.85 -14.84
N GLU A 169 26.21 28.63 -14.91
CA GLU A 169 26.27 29.83 -15.74
C GLU A 169 26.30 29.47 -17.22
N SER A 170 27.14 28.50 -17.62
CA SER A 170 27.16 27.95 -18.97
C SER A 170 25.81 27.35 -19.37
N PHE A 171 25.16 26.63 -18.45
CA PHE A 171 23.84 26.05 -18.66
C PHE A 171 22.77 27.12 -18.89
N LYS A 172 22.75 28.14 -18.03
CA LYS A 172 21.85 29.28 -18.15
C LYS A 172 22.08 30.05 -19.44
N GLN A 173 23.34 30.31 -19.81
CA GLN A 173 23.66 31.02 -21.03
C GLN A 173 23.21 30.24 -22.27
N GLY A 174 23.43 28.92 -22.30
CA GLY A 174 22.93 28.05 -23.37
C GLY A 174 21.42 28.16 -23.58
N HIS A 175 20.63 28.22 -22.48
CA HIS A 175 19.18 28.47 -22.60
C HIS A 175 18.86 29.84 -23.18
N ARG A 176 19.54 30.89 -22.72
CA ARG A 176 19.30 32.26 -23.20
C ARG A 176 19.61 32.37 -24.70
N ASP A 177 20.74 31.81 -25.13
CA ASP A 177 21.16 31.85 -26.54
C ASP A 177 20.19 31.10 -27.45
N MET A 178 19.85 29.85 -27.09
CA MET A 178 18.93 29.02 -27.88
C MET A 178 17.52 29.61 -27.92
N PHE A 179 17.08 30.24 -26.83
CA PHE A 179 15.80 30.94 -26.79
C PHE A 179 15.77 32.17 -27.70
N MET A 180 16.80 33.02 -27.65
CA MET A 180 16.91 34.20 -28.52
C MET A 180 17.03 33.82 -29.99
N LEU A 181 17.79 32.77 -30.32
CA LEU A 181 17.91 32.27 -31.69
C LEU A 181 16.58 31.69 -32.19
N SER A 182 15.82 31.02 -31.33
CA SER A 182 14.48 30.55 -31.69
C SER A 182 13.50 31.70 -31.95
N LEU A 183 13.57 32.78 -31.16
CA LEU A 183 12.78 34.00 -31.41
C LEU A 183 13.18 34.69 -32.71
N ALA A 184 14.49 34.86 -32.94
CA ALA A 184 15.00 35.45 -34.17
C ALA A 184 14.59 34.64 -35.40
N MET A 185 14.66 33.31 -35.31
CA MET A 185 14.20 32.40 -36.36
C MET A 185 12.71 32.62 -36.67
N MET A 186 11.86 32.71 -35.65
CA MET A 186 10.43 32.99 -35.84
C MET A 186 10.13 34.38 -36.43
N MET A 187 11.09 35.30 -36.47
CA MET A 187 10.96 36.62 -37.11
C MET A 187 11.38 36.61 -38.58
N GLU A 188 11.92 35.50 -39.11
CA GLU A 188 12.30 35.38 -40.52
C GLU A 188 11.07 35.34 -41.44
N GLU A 189 11.16 36.04 -42.57
CA GLU A 189 10.10 36.01 -43.59
C GLU A 189 10.07 34.63 -44.28
N ALA A 190 8.88 34.04 -44.37
CA ALA A 190 8.65 32.76 -45.05
C ALA A 190 9.46 31.57 -44.49
N LEU A 191 9.67 31.53 -43.17
CA LEU A 191 10.31 30.41 -42.50
C LEU A 191 9.60 29.07 -42.80
N GLU A 192 10.37 28.08 -43.26
CA GLU A 192 9.94 26.69 -43.35
C GLU A 192 10.04 26.01 -41.98
N HIS A 193 9.05 25.18 -41.64
CA HIS A 193 8.96 24.49 -40.34
C HIS A 193 9.02 25.41 -39.09
N PRO A 194 8.23 26.50 -39.02
CA PRO A 194 8.22 27.41 -37.87
C PRO A 194 7.89 26.72 -36.53
N GLU A 195 7.21 25.57 -36.57
CA GLU A 195 6.95 24.73 -35.40
C GLU A 195 8.22 24.29 -34.66
N ARG A 196 9.36 24.11 -35.35
CA ARG A 196 10.66 23.75 -34.74
C ARG A 196 11.14 24.85 -33.79
N ALA A 197 11.13 26.10 -34.25
CA ALA A 197 11.55 27.25 -33.46
C ALA A 197 10.56 27.54 -32.32
N MET A 198 9.25 27.49 -32.60
CA MET A 198 8.23 27.66 -31.57
C MET A 198 8.28 26.57 -30.49
N LYS A 199 8.63 25.33 -30.85
CA LYS A 199 8.86 24.24 -29.88
C LYS A 199 10.03 24.56 -28.96
N GLY A 200 11.13 25.12 -29.48
CA GLY A 200 12.25 25.59 -28.67
C GLY A 200 11.84 26.70 -27.68
N ILE A 201 11.12 27.71 -28.15
CA ILE A 201 10.55 28.78 -27.31
C ILE A 201 9.68 28.18 -26.19
N ALA A 202 8.72 27.33 -26.54
CA ALA A 202 7.75 26.77 -25.61
C ALA A 202 8.41 25.85 -24.56
N GLN A 203 9.33 24.98 -24.96
CA GLN A 203 10.02 24.03 -24.07
C GLN A 203 10.94 24.74 -23.07
N LEU A 204 11.70 25.74 -23.53
CA LEU A 204 12.60 26.51 -22.66
C LEU A 204 11.82 27.38 -21.66
N LEU A 205 10.71 28.00 -22.09
CA LEU A 205 9.79 28.69 -21.17
C LEU A 205 9.18 27.73 -20.15
N ALA A 206 8.80 26.53 -20.56
CA ALA A 206 8.15 25.56 -19.69
C ALA A 206 9.08 25.01 -18.59
N HIS A 207 10.36 24.82 -18.87
CA HIS A 207 11.30 24.16 -17.95
C HIS A 207 12.26 25.12 -17.26
N TYR A 208 12.67 26.20 -17.92
CA TYR A 208 13.71 27.12 -17.44
C TYR A 208 13.33 28.59 -17.59
N ALA A 209 12.04 28.85 -17.39
CA ALA A 209 11.39 30.14 -17.29
C ALA A 209 12.25 31.23 -16.60
N GLU A 210 12.80 30.93 -15.41
CA GLU A 210 13.65 31.84 -14.62
C GLU A 210 14.96 32.25 -15.32
N HIS A 211 15.51 31.39 -16.19
CA HIS A 211 16.75 31.69 -16.91
C HIS A 211 16.51 32.78 -17.97
N LEU A 212 15.27 32.92 -18.44
CA LEU A 212 14.85 33.76 -19.56
C LEU A 212 14.32 35.13 -19.13
N LYS A 213 14.28 35.39 -17.82
CA LYS A 213 13.80 36.66 -17.27
C LYS A 213 14.54 37.86 -17.90
N GLY A 214 13.76 38.83 -18.35
CA GLY A 214 14.25 40.08 -18.97
C GLY A 214 14.65 39.98 -20.45
N ILE A 215 14.45 38.84 -21.12
CA ILE A 215 14.73 38.69 -22.56
C ILE A 215 13.51 39.04 -23.42
N ILE A 216 12.32 38.74 -22.93
CA ILE A 216 11.09 38.84 -23.73
C ILE A 216 10.61 40.29 -23.77
N ASP A 217 10.54 40.86 -24.97
CA ASP A 217 10.03 42.20 -25.26
C ASP A 217 8.70 42.16 -26.04
N ALA A 218 8.18 43.33 -26.41
CA ALA A 218 6.90 43.44 -27.12
C ALA A 218 6.91 42.74 -28.49
N ASP A 219 8.03 42.76 -29.20
CA ASP A 219 8.18 42.14 -30.52
C ASP A 219 8.21 40.60 -30.41
N SER A 220 8.92 40.08 -29.40
CA SER A 220 8.90 38.65 -29.06
C SER A 220 7.48 38.15 -28.74
N PHE A 221 6.67 38.95 -28.04
CA PHE A 221 5.26 38.64 -27.79
C PHE A 221 4.43 38.68 -29.07
N ASP A 222 4.61 39.65 -29.96
CA ASP A 222 3.84 39.76 -31.20
C ASP A 222 4.01 38.51 -32.08
N VAL A 223 5.23 37.98 -32.18
CA VAL A 223 5.54 36.76 -32.95
C VAL A 223 4.81 35.53 -32.41
N ILE A 224 4.83 35.34 -31.07
CA ILE A 224 4.14 34.23 -30.41
C ILE A 224 2.62 34.35 -30.59
N LEU A 225 2.07 35.55 -30.39
CA LEU A 225 0.63 35.79 -30.50
C LEU A 225 0.13 35.71 -31.95
N THR A 226 0.93 36.18 -32.92
CA THR A 226 0.61 36.05 -34.34
C THR A 226 0.60 34.58 -34.78
N SER A 227 1.45 33.75 -34.17
CA SER A 227 1.48 32.29 -34.40
C SER A 227 0.24 31.55 -33.89
N LEU A 228 -0.69 32.23 -33.20
CA LEU A 228 -1.99 31.68 -32.78
C LEU A 228 -3.07 31.82 -33.86
N ASP A 229 -2.80 32.50 -34.98
CA ASP A 229 -3.74 32.65 -36.09
C ASP A 229 -4.30 31.30 -36.54
N ILE A 230 -5.63 31.16 -36.49
CA ILE A 230 -6.37 29.94 -36.84
C ILE A 230 -6.00 29.34 -38.21
N ARG A 231 -5.50 30.14 -39.14
CA ARG A 231 -5.09 29.71 -40.49
C ARG A 231 -3.78 28.93 -40.51
N LEU A 232 -3.00 29.02 -39.43
CA LEU A 232 -1.69 28.36 -39.30
C LEU A 232 -1.83 26.88 -38.88
N PRO A 233 -0.80 26.05 -39.15
CA PRO A 233 -0.77 24.64 -38.76
C PRO A 233 -1.05 24.43 -37.28
N ALA A 234 -1.80 23.36 -36.95
CA ALA A 234 -2.17 23.04 -35.58
C ALA A 234 -0.95 22.74 -34.68
N SER A 235 0.11 22.16 -35.24
CA SER A 235 1.39 21.91 -34.55
C SER A 235 2.00 23.21 -34.03
N LEU A 236 2.12 24.22 -34.90
CA LEU A 236 2.63 25.54 -34.54
C LEU A 236 1.75 26.22 -33.49
N ARG A 237 0.43 26.27 -33.71
CA ARG A 237 -0.51 26.89 -32.77
C ARG A 237 -0.47 26.24 -31.39
N SER A 238 -0.30 24.93 -31.33
CA SER A 238 -0.16 24.21 -30.05
C SER A 238 1.10 24.63 -29.29
N GLN A 239 2.24 24.81 -29.96
CA GLN A 239 3.46 25.28 -29.32
C GLN A 239 3.33 26.76 -28.91
N ALA A 240 2.75 27.60 -29.76
CA ALA A 240 2.50 29.01 -29.44
C ALA A 240 1.54 29.18 -28.25
N THR A 241 0.54 28.31 -28.12
CA THR A 241 -0.36 28.27 -26.97
C THR A 241 0.40 27.90 -25.69
N LEU A 242 1.26 26.88 -25.74
CA LEU A 242 2.10 26.49 -24.62
C LEU A 242 3.06 27.63 -24.21
N ALA A 243 3.73 28.26 -25.17
CA ALA A 243 4.59 29.42 -24.93
C ALA A 243 3.81 30.56 -24.26
N SER A 244 2.61 30.88 -24.78
CA SER A 244 1.74 31.90 -24.20
C SER A 244 1.36 31.58 -22.76
N ILE A 245 0.95 30.34 -22.46
CA ILE A 245 0.63 29.89 -21.10
C ILE A 245 1.81 30.12 -20.16
N LYS A 246 3.02 29.71 -20.56
CA LYS A 246 4.22 29.84 -19.73
C LYS A 246 4.64 31.30 -19.52
N LEU A 247 4.41 32.16 -20.50
CA LEU A 247 4.61 33.60 -20.33
C LEU A 247 3.63 34.21 -19.30
N PHE A 248 2.37 33.77 -19.29
CA PHE A 248 1.39 34.21 -18.27
C PHE A 248 1.73 33.71 -16.87
N GLU A 249 2.27 32.50 -16.73
CA GLU A 249 2.75 31.99 -15.44
C GLU A 249 3.96 32.79 -14.92
N LEU A 250 4.86 33.20 -15.82
CA LEU A 250 6.10 33.91 -15.49
C LEU A 250 5.91 35.38 -15.11
N ALA A 251 5.14 36.11 -15.91
CA ALA A 251 5.02 37.56 -15.83
C ALA A 251 3.56 37.98 -16.10
N PRO A 252 2.62 37.63 -15.20
CA PRO A 252 1.19 37.77 -15.45
C PRO A 252 0.77 39.21 -15.76
N GLU A 253 1.32 40.21 -15.06
CA GLU A 253 0.99 41.62 -15.30
C GLU A 253 1.51 42.11 -16.66
N THR A 254 2.78 41.86 -16.96
CA THR A 254 3.41 42.26 -18.23
C THR A 254 2.77 41.54 -19.42
N ALA A 255 2.50 40.23 -19.31
CA ALA A 255 1.82 39.46 -20.35
C ALA A 255 0.39 39.98 -20.59
N SER A 256 -0.34 40.33 -19.52
CA SER A 256 -1.69 40.91 -19.61
C SER A 256 -1.70 42.30 -20.26
N GLU A 257 -0.69 43.12 -20.00
CA GLU A 257 -0.55 44.44 -20.63
C GLU A 257 -0.22 44.30 -22.12
N LEU A 258 0.73 43.44 -22.47
CA LEU A 258 1.18 43.23 -23.85
C LEU A 258 0.09 42.62 -24.73
N ILE A 259 -0.65 41.62 -24.25
CA ILE A 259 -1.79 41.08 -25.01
C ILE A 259 -2.87 42.13 -25.22
N SER A 260 -3.17 42.94 -24.20
CA SER A 260 -4.21 43.97 -24.29
C SER A 260 -3.81 45.00 -25.35
N LYS A 261 -2.54 45.41 -25.38
CA LYS A 261 -1.98 46.28 -26.43
C LYS A 261 -2.05 45.63 -27.81
N PHE A 262 -1.64 44.36 -27.94
CA PHE A 262 -1.67 43.60 -29.20
C PHE A 262 -3.08 43.52 -29.79
N VAL A 263 -4.04 43.04 -28.99
CA VAL A 263 -5.44 42.87 -29.41
C VAL A 263 -6.07 44.23 -29.71
N ALA A 264 -5.87 45.25 -28.87
CA ALA A 264 -6.44 46.58 -29.09
C ALA A 264 -5.87 47.25 -30.36
N ALA A 265 -4.57 47.14 -30.61
CA ALA A 265 -3.94 47.72 -31.81
C ALA A 265 -4.49 47.12 -33.10
N ARG A 266 -4.59 45.78 -33.19
CA ARG A 266 -5.15 45.09 -34.36
C ARG A 266 -6.66 45.29 -34.49
N THR A 267 -7.38 45.30 -33.38
CA THR A 267 -8.80 45.61 -33.36
C THR A 267 -9.07 47.05 -33.79
N LYS A 268 -8.17 48.00 -33.54
CA LYS A 268 -8.30 49.40 -34.01
C LYS A 268 -8.11 49.52 -35.52
N LYS A 269 -7.16 48.77 -36.12
CA LYS A 269 -6.97 48.73 -37.58
C LYS A 269 -8.24 48.24 -38.28
N GLY A 270 -8.87 47.20 -37.74
CA GLY A 270 -10.18 46.74 -38.18
C GLY A 270 -10.23 46.07 -39.55
N GLU A 271 -9.09 45.71 -40.13
CA GLU A 271 -9.00 44.88 -41.33
C GLU A 271 -9.33 43.42 -41.01
N ALA A 272 -9.86 42.68 -41.98
CA ALA A 272 -10.29 41.30 -41.76
C ALA A 272 -9.12 40.40 -41.28
N ASN A 273 -7.92 40.58 -41.84
CA ASN A 273 -6.72 39.83 -41.45
C ASN A 273 -6.28 40.15 -40.02
N ASP A 274 -6.24 41.42 -39.64
CA ASP A 274 -5.86 41.84 -38.28
C ASP A 274 -6.85 41.33 -37.24
N LEU A 275 -8.14 41.34 -37.57
CA LEU A 275 -9.20 40.82 -36.68
C LEU A 275 -9.12 39.30 -36.52
N VAL A 276 -8.80 38.54 -37.59
CA VAL A 276 -8.58 37.09 -37.49
C VAL A 276 -7.45 36.77 -36.51
N ILE A 277 -6.30 37.45 -36.64
CA ILE A 277 -5.16 37.25 -35.74
C ILE A 277 -5.52 37.63 -34.29
N ALA A 278 -6.12 38.81 -34.10
CA ALA A 278 -6.50 39.29 -32.78
C ALA A 278 -7.50 38.36 -32.08
N PHE A 279 -8.53 37.89 -32.79
CA PHE A 279 -9.54 37.01 -32.22
C PHE A 279 -9.01 35.60 -31.97
N SER A 280 -8.12 35.08 -32.84
CA SER A 280 -7.48 33.78 -32.61
C SER A 280 -6.57 33.81 -31.37
N ALA A 281 -5.77 34.87 -31.21
CA ALA A 281 -4.93 35.06 -30.03
C ALA A 281 -5.78 35.21 -28.75
N ALA A 282 -6.83 36.02 -28.80
CA ALA A 282 -7.74 36.19 -27.67
C ALA A 282 -8.48 34.88 -27.30
N ALA A 283 -8.90 34.09 -28.29
CA ALA A 283 -9.56 32.79 -28.07
C ALA A 283 -8.62 31.78 -27.40
N ALA A 284 -7.35 31.71 -27.83
CA ALA A 284 -6.36 30.82 -27.24
C ALA A 284 -5.97 31.19 -25.81
N ILE A 285 -6.03 32.48 -25.46
CA ILE A 285 -5.60 32.99 -24.15
C ILE A 285 -6.75 33.04 -23.15
N PHE A 286 -8.00 33.16 -23.60
CA PHE A 286 -9.16 33.20 -22.71
C PHE A 286 -9.18 32.09 -21.64
N PRO A 287 -8.93 30.80 -21.97
CA PRO A 287 -8.90 29.73 -20.98
C PRO A 287 -7.75 29.83 -19.97
N VAL A 288 -6.70 30.57 -20.30
CA VAL A 288 -5.47 30.72 -19.52
C VAL A 288 -5.56 31.91 -18.57
N ALA A 289 -6.06 33.05 -19.06
CA ALA A 289 -6.15 34.31 -18.35
C ALA A 289 -7.59 34.87 -18.42
N VAL A 290 -8.54 34.13 -17.83
CA VAL A 290 -9.98 34.43 -17.90
C VAL A 290 -10.29 35.86 -17.47
N THR A 291 -9.77 36.31 -16.32
CA THR A 291 -10.11 37.63 -15.77
C THR A 291 -9.62 38.79 -16.66
N PRO A 292 -8.33 38.86 -17.08
CA PRO A 292 -7.89 39.89 -18.02
C PRO A 292 -8.58 39.81 -19.39
N ALA A 293 -8.78 38.60 -19.93
CA ALA A 293 -9.42 38.41 -21.22
C ALA A 293 -10.90 38.84 -21.20
N ALA A 294 -11.63 38.52 -20.13
CA ALA A 294 -13.00 38.95 -19.92
C ALA A 294 -13.11 40.48 -19.79
N ALA A 295 -12.19 41.12 -19.07
CA ALA A 295 -12.16 42.58 -18.98
C ALA A 295 -11.98 43.24 -20.35
N LEU A 296 -11.10 42.70 -21.20
CA LEU A 296 -10.89 43.18 -22.56
C LEU A 296 -12.13 42.92 -23.44
N PHE A 297 -12.71 41.72 -23.38
CA PHE A 297 -13.90 41.35 -24.14
C PHE A 297 -15.13 42.18 -23.77
N LEU A 298 -15.26 42.56 -22.49
CA LEU A 298 -16.35 43.37 -21.97
C LEU A 298 -16.10 44.88 -22.05
N THR A 299 -15.06 45.31 -22.80
CA THR A 299 -14.85 46.73 -23.08
C THR A 299 -16.11 47.34 -23.70
N GLU A 300 -16.51 48.50 -23.21
CA GLU A 300 -17.75 49.16 -23.60
C GLU A 300 -17.88 49.28 -25.12
N GLY A 301 -19.02 48.81 -25.66
CA GLY A 301 -19.31 48.85 -27.09
C GLY A 301 -18.69 47.74 -27.94
N PHE A 302 -17.77 46.92 -27.41
CA PHE A 302 -17.15 45.84 -28.20
C PHE A 302 -18.15 44.74 -28.57
N VAL A 303 -18.75 44.07 -27.58
CA VAL A 303 -19.67 42.94 -27.83
C VAL A 303 -20.91 43.36 -28.62
N SER A 304 -21.46 44.55 -28.33
CA SER A 304 -22.65 45.07 -29.01
C SER A 304 -22.41 45.42 -30.49
N THR A 305 -21.17 45.68 -30.89
CA THR A 305 -20.81 45.98 -32.29
C THR A 305 -20.09 44.81 -32.99
N LEU A 306 -19.82 43.71 -32.27
CA LEU A 306 -19.05 42.57 -32.76
C LEU A 306 -19.67 41.94 -34.01
N VAL A 307 -20.95 41.56 -33.93
CA VAL A 307 -21.66 40.89 -35.04
C VAL A 307 -21.74 41.76 -36.30
N PRO A 308 -22.25 43.01 -36.24
CA PRO A 308 -22.29 43.88 -37.42
C PRO A 308 -20.92 44.08 -38.06
N ARG A 309 -19.88 44.20 -37.23
CA ARG A 309 -18.50 44.40 -37.68
C ARG A 309 -17.97 43.17 -38.42
N VAL A 310 -18.21 41.97 -37.91
CA VAL A 310 -17.78 40.71 -38.53
C VAL A 310 -18.51 40.50 -39.86
N GLN A 311 -19.84 40.65 -39.87
CA GLN A 311 -20.65 40.49 -41.07
C GLN A 311 -20.28 41.49 -42.18
N SER A 312 -19.94 42.74 -41.82
CA SER A 312 -19.51 43.77 -42.79
C SER A 312 -18.29 43.39 -43.62
N LYS A 313 -17.43 42.51 -43.08
CA LYS A 313 -16.17 42.10 -43.71
C LYS A 313 -16.32 40.90 -44.63
N LYS A 314 -17.46 40.19 -44.60
CA LYS A 314 -17.77 39.03 -45.47
C LYS A 314 -16.64 37.98 -45.52
N SER A 315 -15.98 37.73 -44.39
CA SER A 315 -14.84 36.80 -44.31
C SER A 315 -15.21 35.59 -43.47
N HIS A 316 -15.21 34.40 -44.08
CA HIS A 316 -15.50 33.15 -43.38
C HIS A 316 -14.46 32.79 -42.31
N ASN A 317 -13.19 33.16 -42.53
CA ASN A 317 -12.13 32.96 -41.52
C ASN A 317 -12.37 33.86 -40.30
N LEU A 318 -12.86 35.08 -40.52
CA LEU A 318 -13.21 35.99 -39.43
C LEU A 318 -14.43 35.51 -38.66
N GLU A 319 -15.47 35.02 -39.35
CA GLU A 319 -16.63 34.39 -38.70
C GLU A 319 -16.20 33.22 -37.82
N GLN A 320 -15.34 32.33 -38.34
CA GLN A 320 -14.81 31.20 -37.58
C GLN A 320 -14.01 31.67 -36.35
N ALA A 321 -13.04 32.58 -36.52
CA ALA A 321 -12.26 33.11 -35.40
C ALA A 321 -13.13 33.81 -34.35
N THR A 322 -14.21 34.48 -34.78
CA THR A 322 -15.18 35.11 -33.88
C THR A 322 -15.98 34.06 -33.09
N LEU A 323 -16.44 32.99 -33.74
CA LEU A 323 -17.13 31.91 -33.06
C LEU A 323 -16.22 31.22 -32.02
N GLU A 324 -14.94 31.00 -32.35
CA GLU A 324 -13.96 30.44 -31.40
C GLU A 324 -13.72 31.37 -30.21
N LEU A 325 -13.58 32.68 -30.45
CA LEU A 325 -13.49 33.68 -29.39
C LEU A 325 -14.73 33.68 -28.48
N ILE A 326 -15.93 33.68 -29.05
CA ILE A 326 -17.19 33.66 -28.29
C ILE A 326 -17.31 32.36 -27.48
N SER A 327 -16.95 31.22 -28.08
CA SER A 327 -16.96 29.92 -27.40
C SER A 327 -15.98 29.88 -26.22
N ALA A 328 -14.79 30.45 -26.39
CA ALA A 328 -13.78 30.59 -25.34
C ALA A 328 -14.24 31.57 -24.24
N ALA A 329 -14.89 32.67 -24.61
CA ALA A 329 -15.41 33.67 -23.69
C ALA A 329 -16.57 33.15 -22.82
N CYS A 330 -17.29 32.13 -23.28
CA CYS A 330 -18.39 31.52 -22.53
C CYS A 330 -17.97 30.85 -21.21
N VAL A 331 -16.68 30.77 -20.88
CA VAL A 331 -16.22 30.34 -19.55
C VAL A 331 -16.59 31.36 -18.46
N ASP A 332 -16.58 32.66 -18.77
CA ASP A 332 -16.93 33.74 -17.84
C ASP A 332 -18.44 34.03 -17.84
N LYS A 333 -19.00 34.32 -16.66
CA LYS A 333 -20.44 34.55 -16.49
C LYS A 333 -20.90 35.85 -17.17
N ASN A 334 -20.17 36.94 -16.99
CA ASN A 334 -20.55 38.24 -17.53
C ASN A 334 -20.42 38.25 -19.06
N CYS A 335 -19.41 37.56 -19.59
CA CYS A 335 -19.27 37.33 -21.02
C CYS A 335 -20.47 36.55 -21.58
N ARG A 336 -20.91 35.46 -20.94
CA ARG A 336 -22.12 34.72 -21.37
C ARG A 336 -23.36 35.61 -21.41
N GLU A 337 -23.57 36.46 -20.40
CA GLU A 337 -24.71 37.39 -20.36
C GLU A 337 -24.65 38.41 -21.52
N ALA A 338 -23.48 38.99 -21.78
CA ALA A 338 -23.28 39.93 -22.89
C ALA A 338 -23.47 39.26 -24.26
N ILE A 339 -22.91 38.06 -24.45
CA ILE A 339 -23.07 37.26 -25.68
C ILE A 339 -24.53 36.88 -25.89
N SER A 340 -25.23 36.42 -24.84
CA SER A 340 -26.64 36.07 -24.94
C SER A 340 -27.51 37.26 -25.33
N LYS A 341 -27.14 38.47 -24.91
CA LYS A 341 -27.87 39.71 -25.24
C LYS A 341 -27.62 40.20 -26.66
N HIS A 342 -26.38 40.08 -27.16
CA HIS A 342 -25.95 40.77 -28.39
C HIS A 342 -25.65 39.85 -29.58
N CYS A 343 -25.36 38.57 -29.33
CA CYS A 343 -24.92 37.63 -30.37
C CYS A 343 -25.88 36.45 -30.60
N ARG A 344 -26.90 36.27 -29.75
CA ARG A 344 -27.78 35.08 -29.81
C ARG A 344 -28.50 34.92 -31.15
N GLU A 345 -29.14 35.99 -31.66
CA GLU A 345 -29.84 35.96 -32.95
C GLU A 345 -28.90 35.53 -34.08
N TRP A 346 -27.70 36.12 -34.14
CA TRP A 346 -26.69 35.73 -35.11
C TRP A 346 -26.23 34.27 -34.99
N LEU A 347 -26.14 33.73 -33.78
CA LEU A 347 -25.79 32.32 -33.57
C LEU A 347 -26.91 31.39 -34.06
N GLU A 348 -28.18 31.76 -33.84
CA GLU A 348 -29.34 31.03 -34.35
C GLU A 348 -29.35 31.02 -35.89
N ASP A 349 -29.10 32.17 -36.52
CA ASP A 349 -28.96 32.29 -37.98
C ASP A 349 -27.81 31.42 -38.50
N VAL A 350 -26.64 31.43 -37.84
CA VAL A 350 -25.49 30.60 -38.25
C VAL A 350 -25.82 29.11 -38.15
N VAL A 351 -26.60 28.67 -37.17
CA VAL A 351 -27.04 27.27 -37.07
C VAL A 351 -28.01 26.90 -38.20
N ALA A 352 -28.95 27.79 -38.53
CA ALA A 352 -29.98 27.54 -39.53
C ALA A 352 -29.45 27.62 -40.98
N GLU A 353 -28.58 28.59 -41.26
CA GLU A 353 -28.23 28.98 -42.64
C GLU A 353 -26.83 28.50 -43.09
N SER A 354 -25.91 28.21 -42.16
CA SER A 354 -24.52 27.90 -42.52
C SER A 354 -24.39 26.55 -43.24
N GLN A 355 -23.86 26.60 -44.46
CA GLN A 355 -23.48 25.40 -45.23
C GLN A 355 -22.26 24.66 -44.65
N ASN A 356 -21.46 25.36 -43.82
CA ASN A 356 -20.30 24.75 -43.19
C ASN A 356 -20.72 24.12 -41.85
N LYS A 357 -20.77 22.78 -41.83
CA LYS A 357 -21.12 21.98 -40.66
C LYS A 357 -20.29 22.30 -39.42
N LYS A 358 -18.99 22.62 -39.56
CA LYS A 358 -18.13 22.98 -38.42
C LYS A 358 -18.57 24.31 -37.79
N ARG A 359 -18.88 25.33 -38.60
CA ARG A 359 -19.40 26.61 -38.11
C ARG A 359 -20.77 26.46 -37.45
N ALA A 360 -21.67 25.71 -38.08
CA ALA A 360 -23.00 25.44 -37.53
C ALA A 360 -22.90 24.70 -36.18
N ASN A 361 -22.05 23.68 -36.08
CA ASN A 361 -21.83 22.94 -34.83
C ASN A 361 -21.21 23.81 -33.72
N LEU A 362 -20.26 24.68 -34.06
CA LEU A 362 -19.64 25.59 -33.10
C LEU A 362 -20.66 26.64 -32.60
N ALA A 363 -21.52 27.17 -33.47
CA ALA A 363 -22.61 28.06 -33.07
C ALA A 363 -23.63 27.35 -32.16
N ALA A 364 -24.01 26.11 -32.50
CA ALA A 364 -24.87 25.28 -31.66
C ALA A 364 -24.25 25.01 -30.28
N LEU A 365 -22.93 24.77 -30.22
CA LEU A 365 -22.19 24.58 -28.97
C LEU A 365 -22.29 25.84 -28.10
N ILE A 366 -22.08 27.02 -28.70
CA ILE A 366 -22.20 28.31 -28.00
C ILE A 366 -23.63 28.49 -27.47
N LEU A 367 -24.67 28.26 -28.27
CA LEU A 367 -26.07 28.36 -27.82
C LEU A 367 -26.35 27.45 -26.62
N VAL A 368 -25.83 26.21 -26.63
CA VAL A 368 -25.96 25.29 -25.50
C VAL A 368 -25.21 25.80 -24.26
N LYS A 369 -24.02 26.39 -24.41
CA LYS A 369 -23.27 27.03 -23.31
C LYS A 369 -24.00 28.24 -22.72
N LEU A 370 -24.76 28.99 -23.53
CA LEU A 370 -25.53 30.15 -23.09
C LEU A 370 -26.79 29.77 -22.30
N GLY A 371 -27.38 28.60 -22.58
CA GLY A 371 -28.61 28.15 -21.93
C GLY A 371 -29.88 28.75 -22.54
N GLU A 372 -31.02 28.50 -21.89
CA GLU A 372 -32.30 29.11 -22.26
C GLU A 372 -32.30 30.63 -22.04
N GLU A 373 -33.04 31.34 -22.89
CA GLU A 373 -33.22 32.78 -22.77
C GLU A 373 -34.12 33.11 -21.57
N GLN A 374 -33.62 33.92 -20.62
CA GLN A 374 -34.41 34.39 -19.49
C GLN A 374 -35.47 35.38 -20.00
N PRO A 375 -36.76 35.21 -19.67
CA PRO A 375 -37.79 36.14 -20.11
C PRO A 375 -37.56 37.53 -19.51
N SER A 376 -37.38 38.55 -20.35
CA SER A 376 -37.33 39.95 -19.89
C SER A 376 -38.72 40.41 -19.44
N GLU A 377 -38.84 40.99 -18.24
CA GLU A 377 -40.11 41.51 -17.71
C GLU A 377 -40.64 42.75 -18.48
N ASP A 378 -39.79 43.44 -19.26
CA ASP A 378 -40.11 44.76 -19.85
C ASP A 378 -40.11 44.84 -21.40
N ALA A 379 -40.13 43.73 -22.14
CA ALA A 379 -40.19 43.77 -23.62
C ALA A 379 -41.41 43.02 -24.19
N PRO A 380 -42.11 43.56 -25.20
CA PRO A 380 -43.18 42.84 -25.88
C PRO A 380 -42.62 41.56 -26.53
N ARG A 381 -43.24 40.41 -26.22
CA ARG A 381 -42.90 39.11 -26.81
C ARG A 381 -43.21 39.11 -28.31
N ILE A 382 -42.24 39.51 -29.13
CA ILE A 382 -42.26 39.20 -30.55
C ILE A 382 -41.91 37.72 -30.70
N VAL A 383 -42.92 36.87 -30.81
CA VAL A 383 -42.74 35.45 -31.15
C VAL A 383 -42.43 35.39 -32.65
N ARG A 384 -41.14 35.31 -33.01
CA ARG A 384 -40.72 34.86 -34.36
C ARG A 384 -40.59 33.33 -34.37
N ALA A 385 -40.96 32.73 -35.50
CA ALA A 385 -41.14 31.29 -35.67
C ALA A 385 -39.85 30.49 -35.98
N GLU A 386 -38.67 31.11 -35.91
CA GLU A 386 -37.37 30.52 -36.31
C GLU A 386 -36.39 30.33 -35.14
N LYS A 387 -36.86 30.30 -33.88
CA LYS A 387 -35.98 30.06 -32.73
C LYS A 387 -35.51 28.59 -32.70
N VAL A 388 -34.20 28.39 -32.58
CA VAL A 388 -33.59 27.07 -32.39
C VAL A 388 -33.86 26.58 -30.96
N ASP A 389 -34.61 25.48 -30.80
CA ASP A 389 -34.88 24.89 -29.48
C ASP A 389 -33.61 24.23 -28.91
N GLN A 390 -33.29 24.53 -27.65
CA GLN A 390 -32.17 23.93 -26.94
C GLN A 390 -32.33 22.39 -26.84
N SER A 391 -33.56 21.89 -26.72
CA SER A 391 -33.85 20.45 -26.67
C SER A 391 -33.45 19.74 -27.97
N ASP A 392 -33.70 20.39 -29.11
CA ASP A 392 -33.34 19.86 -30.43
C ASP A 392 -31.82 19.86 -30.63
N LEU A 393 -31.11 20.89 -30.17
CA LEU A 393 -29.65 20.93 -30.18
C LEU A 393 -29.05 19.80 -29.35
N ILE A 394 -29.57 19.56 -28.14
CA ILE A 394 -29.11 18.48 -27.26
C ILE A 394 -29.37 17.11 -27.91
N ALA A 395 -30.55 16.92 -28.52
CA ALA A 395 -30.88 15.70 -29.25
C ALA A 395 -29.93 15.48 -30.46
N SER A 396 -29.60 16.54 -31.18
CA SER A 396 -28.64 16.53 -32.29
C SER A 396 -27.23 16.14 -31.81
N PHE A 397 -26.71 16.74 -30.74
CA PHE A 397 -25.42 16.36 -30.15
C PHE A 397 -25.40 14.92 -29.65
N LYS A 398 -26.47 14.47 -28.99
CA LYS A 398 -26.64 13.07 -28.57
C LYS A 398 -26.57 12.12 -29.78
N SER A 399 -27.23 12.47 -30.89
CA SER A 399 -27.20 11.71 -32.14
C SER A 399 -25.80 11.69 -32.78
N MET A 400 -25.09 12.83 -32.79
CA MET A 400 -23.72 12.92 -33.31
C MET A 400 -22.72 12.07 -32.53
N VAL A 401 -22.84 12.02 -31.19
CA VAL A 401 -22.00 11.12 -30.36
C VAL A 401 -22.32 9.65 -30.63
N ILE A 402 -23.60 9.32 -30.83
CA ILE A 402 -24.02 7.97 -31.24
C ILE A 402 -23.47 7.61 -32.64
N GLY A 403 -23.29 8.61 -33.51
CA GLY A 403 -22.76 8.49 -34.86
C GLY A 403 -21.29 8.06 -34.96
N GLY A 404 -20.85 7.87 -36.22
CA GLY A 404 -19.52 7.36 -36.56
C GLY A 404 -18.43 8.41 -36.81
N ASP A 405 -18.79 9.66 -37.14
CA ASP A 405 -17.81 10.68 -37.55
C ASP A 405 -17.06 11.25 -36.33
N THR A 406 -15.77 10.91 -36.20
CA THR A 406 -14.92 11.34 -35.08
C THR A 406 -14.65 12.85 -35.09
N SER A 407 -14.71 13.51 -36.26
CA SER A 407 -14.34 14.92 -36.40
C SER A 407 -15.36 15.89 -35.78
N SER A 408 -16.63 15.49 -35.66
CA SER A 408 -17.71 16.27 -35.05
C SER A 408 -18.02 15.89 -33.59
N LYS A 409 -17.34 14.87 -33.05
CA LYS A 409 -17.61 14.37 -31.69
C LYS A 409 -17.09 15.28 -30.59
N GLN A 410 -16.00 16.02 -30.83
CA GLN A 410 -15.42 16.89 -29.80
C GLN A 410 -16.41 17.97 -29.36
N ASP A 411 -16.92 18.77 -30.31
CA ASP A 411 -17.89 19.84 -30.02
C ASP A 411 -19.18 19.28 -29.41
N SER A 412 -19.62 18.12 -29.89
CA SER A 412 -20.83 17.46 -29.38
C SER A 412 -20.67 17.00 -27.93
N VAL A 413 -19.53 16.39 -27.58
CA VAL A 413 -19.24 15.96 -26.21
C VAL A 413 -19.07 17.16 -25.29
N GLU A 414 -18.41 18.23 -25.74
CA GLU A 414 -18.30 19.48 -24.97
C GLU A 414 -19.69 20.11 -24.73
N GLY A 415 -20.52 20.19 -25.77
CA GLY A 415 -21.88 20.72 -25.65
C GLY A 415 -22.72 19.92 -24.67
N LEU A 416 -22.64 18.60 -24.71
CA LEU A 416 -23.33 17.73 -23.75
C LEU A 416 -22.76 17.84 -22.33
N ALA A 417 -21.45 18.09 -22.17
CA ALA A 417 -20.86 18.35 -20.86
C ALA A 417 -21.47 19.61 -20.21
N TYR A 418 -21.64 20.70 -20.96
CA TYR A 418 -22.35 21.90 -20.49
C TYR A 418 -23.85 21.64 -20.26
N ALA A 419 -24.53 20.99 -21.21
CA ALA A 419 -25.96 20.70 -21.09
C ALA A 419 -26.27 19.80 -19.88
N SER A 420 -25.38 18.86 -19.55
CA SER A 420 -25.51 17.95 -18.40
C SER A 420 -25.45 18.65 -17.04
N LEU A 421 -25.15 19.95 -16.98
CA LEU A 421 -25.37 20.74 -15.77
C LEU A 421 -26.86 20.79 -15.39
N GLN A 422 -27.77 20.73 -16.37
CA GLN A 422 -29.21 20.72 -16.15
C GLN A 422 -29.72 19.33 -15.71
N PRO A 423 -30.54 19.23 -14.63
CA PRO A 423 -31.02 17.94 -14.12
C PRO A 423 -31.79 17.08 -15.14
N LYS A 424 -32.61 17.71 -15.99
CA LYS A 424 -33.39 17.02 -17.03
C LYS A 424 -32.50 16.31 -18.05
N VAL A 425 -31.40 16.96 -18.44
CA VAL A 425 -30.43 16.41 -19.40
C VAL A 425 -29.66 15.24 -18.80
N ARG A 426 -29.27 15.31 -17.52
CA ARG A 426 -28.64 14.19 -16.82
C ARG A 426 -29.51 12.94 -16.89
N GLU A 427 -30.82 13.10 -16.66
CA GLU A 427 -31.78 12.01 -16.71
C GLU A 427 -31.91 11.45 -18.14
N ASP A 428 -32.09 12.30 -19.15
CA ASP A 428 -32.21 11.90 -20.55
C ASP A 428 -30.96 11.17 -21.10
N LEU A 429 -29.76 11.66 -20.78
CA LEU A 429 -28.51 11.02 -21.19
C LEU A 429 -28.35 9.65 -20.51
N SER A 430 -28.62 9.55 -19.21
CA SER A 430 -28.52 8.29 -18.45
C SER A 430 -29.50 7.22 -18.95
N LYS A 431 -30.68 7.62 -19.46
CA LYS A 431 -31.72 6.72 -19.98
C LYS A 431 -31.40 6.12 -21.34
N SER A 432 -30.31 6.54 -21.99
CA SER A 432 -29.93 6.04 -23.32
C SER A 432 -28.71 5.10 -23.26
N PRO A 433 -28.90 3.77 -23.15
CA PRO A 433 -27.80 2.81 -23.15
C PRO A 433 -26.91 2.90 -24.39
N LYS A 434 -27.49 3.22 -25.56
CA LYS A 434 -26.74 3.38 -26.82
C LYS A 434 -25.75 4.55 -26.73
N PHE A 435 -26.19 5.68 -26.19
CA PHE A 435 -25.34 6.85 -25.98
C PHE A 435 -24.19 6.52 -25.01
N LEU A 436 -24.51 5.94 -23.85
CA LEU A 436 -23.51 5.60 -22.83
C LEU A 436 -22.43 4.65 -23.37
N LYS A 437 -22.84 3.56 -24.04
CA LYS A 437 -21.91 2.60 -24.64
C LYS A 437 -21.03 3.24 -25.71
N ARG A 438 -21.62 4.05 -26.60
CA ARG A 438 -20.87 4.69 -27.69
C ARG A 438 -19.88 5.74 -27.18
N LEU A 439 -20.25 6.49 -26.15
CA LEU A 439 -19.35 7.43 -25.48
C LEU A 439 -18.18 6.69 -24.81
N ILE A 440 -18.46 5.59 -24.09
CA ILE A 440 -17.44 4.73 -23.47
C ILE A 440 -16.47 4.17 -24.52
N GLU A 441 -17.00 3.61 -25.62
CA GLU A 441 -16.18 3.10 -26.73
C GLU A 441 -15.29 4.20 -27.31
N THR A 442 -15.83 5.39 -27.57
CA THR A 442 -15.07 6.51 -28.12
C THR A 442 -13.96 6.92 -27.16
N MET A 443 -14.23 7.03 -25.86
CA MET A 443 -13.22 7.40 -24.86
C MET A 443 -12.17 6.32 -24.62
N SER A 444 -12.47 5.06 -24.93
CA SER A 444 -11.54 3.92 -24.77
C SER A 444 -10.57 3.77 -25.95
N ASP A 445 -10.79 4.49 -27.05
CA ASP A 445 -9.91 4.46 -28.22
C ASP A 445 -8.60 5.20 -27.91
N PRO A 446 -7.41 4.55 -28.04
CA PRO A 446 -6.12 5.21 -27.82
C PRO A 446 -5.85 6.42 -28.72
N SER A 447 -6.52 6.49 -29.89
CA SER A 447 -6.42 7.61 -30.83
C SER A 447 -7.34 8.78 -30.49
N SER A 448 -8.22 8.63 -29.50
CA SER A 448 -9.17 9.67 -29.14
C SER A 448 -8.48 10.91 -28.56
N PRO A 449 -8.84 12.12 -29.02
CA PRO A 449 -8.37 13.35 -28.43
C PRO A 449 -8.66 13.41 -26.91
N LYS A 450 -7.68 13.86 -26.13
CA LYS A 450 -7.82 13.99 -24.65
C LYS A 450 -9.01 14.86 -24.23
N ASN A 451 -9.41 15.83 -25.06
CA ASN A 451 -10.57 16.68 -24.83
C ASN A 451 -11.89 15.90 -24.82
N ILE A 452 -12.01 14.86 -25.66
CA ILE A 452 -13.19 13.97 -25.66
C ILE A 452 -13.25 13.17 -24.38
N VAL A 453 -12.09 12.64 -23.92
CA VAL A 453 -12.01 11.91 -22.65
C VAL A 453 -12.38 12.84 -21.48
N PHE A 454 -11.83 14.05 -21.45
CA PHE A 454 -12.16 15.04 -20.43
C PHE A 454 -13.66 15.38 -20.43
N GLY A 455 -14.23 15.73 -21.59
CA GLY A 455 -15.65 16.10 -21.70
C GLY A 455 -16.59 14.93 -21.37
N GLY A 456 -16.24 13.71 -21.78
CA GLY A 456 -16.99 12.50 -21.46
C GLY A 456 -16.99 12.18 -19.96
N LEU A 457 -15.84 12.33 -19.29
CA LEU A 457 -15.76 12.22 -17.83
C LEU A 457 -16.59 13.31 -17.15
N THR A 458 -16.59 14.55 -17.67
CA THR A 458 -17.40 15.64 -17.11
C THR A 458 -18.89 15.34 -17.21
N ILE A 459 -19.35 14.77 -18.33
CA ILE A 459 -20.73 14.27 -18.46
C ILE A 459 -21.02 13.23 -17.38
N PHE A 460 -20.13 12.24 -17.17
CA PHE A 460 -20.34 11.22 -16.14
C PHE A 460 -20.34 11.77 -14.73
N VAL A 461 -19.41 12.68 -14.39
CA VAL A 461 -19.40 13.40 -13.10
C VAL A 461 -20.74 14.07 -12.87
N ASN A 462 -21.25 14.84 -13.84
CA ASN A 462 -22.53 15.54 -13.74
C ASN A 462 -23.72 14.57 -13.57
N ILE A 463 -23.72 13.45 -14.32
CA ILE A 463 -24.76 12.41 -14.23
C ILE A 463 -24.75 11.71 -12.88
N THR A 464 -23.59 11.46 -12.27
CA THR A 464 -23.47 10.75 -10.99
C THR A 464 -23.47 11.67 -9.76
N GLN A 465 -23.44 12.99 -9.96
CA GLN A 465 -23.31 13.95 -8.88
C GLN A 465 -24.49 13.92 -7.90
N TYR A 466 -24.20 13.56 -6.65
CA TYR A 466 -25.10 13.78 -5.51
C TYR A 466 -25.00 15.23 -5.02
N LEU A 467 -26.06 15.71 -4.37
CA LEU A 467 -26.01 17.00 -3.68
C LEU A 467 -24.95 16.97 -2.57
N PRO A 468 -24.18 18.06 -2.38
CA PRO A 468 -23.23 18.14 -1.29
C PRO A 468 -23.91 17.93 0.06
N LEU A 469 -23.28 17.15 0.94
CA LEU A 469 -23.70 17.06 2.34
C LEU A 469 -23.40 18.40 3.00
N GLN A 470 -24.42 19.03 3.56
CA GLN A 470 -24.30 20.31 4.26
C GLN A 470 -24.60 20.12 5.74
N SER A 471 -23.78 20.71 6.60
CA SER A 471 -24.06 20.80 8.04
C SER A 471 -25.29 21.69 8.29
N GLU A 472 -25.93 21.56 9.45
CA GLU A 472 -27.07 22.43 9.82
C GLU A 472 -26.68 23.91 9.87
N GLU A 473 -25.43 24.20 10.24
CA GLU A 473 -24.88 25.56 10.22
C GLU A 473 -24.66 26.06 8.79
N GLU A 474 -24.12 25.23 7.90
CA GLU A 474 -23.95 25.55 6.48
C GLU A 474 -25.30 25.79 5.79
N LYS A 475 -26.32 24.97 6.10
CA LYS A 475 -27.69 25.18 5.61
C LYS A 475 -28.26 26.51 6.09
N ARG A 476 -28.09 26.85 7.37
CA ARG A 476 -28.53 28.14 7.94
C ARG A 476 -27.79 29.32 7.31
N MET A 477 -26.48 29.21 7.12
CA MET A 477 -25.68 30.24 6.44
C MET A 477 -26.11 30.41 4.97
N ALA A 478 -26.39 29.32 4.26
CA ALA A 478 -26.89 29.37 2.89
C ALA A 478 -28.27 30.05 2.82
N GLN A 479 -29.18 29.73 3.76
CA GLN A 479 -30.47 30.41 3.89
C GLN A 479 -30.30 31.90 4.18
N LEU A 480 -29.44 32.27 5.14
CA LEU A 480 -29.15 33.67 5.46
C LEU A 480 -28.58 34.44 4.26
N LYS A 481 -27.67 33.83 3.48
CA LYS A 481 -27.17 34.42 2.22
C LYS A 481 -28.27 34.61 1.18
N ALA A 482 -29.18 33.66 1.04
CA ALA A 482 -30.31 33.77 0.13
C ALA A 482 -31.25 34.92 0.54
N TYR A 483 -31.58 35.03 1.84
CA TYR A 483 -32.36 36.15 2.37
C TYR A 483 -31.67 37.49 2.19
N ALA A 484 -30.34 37.57 2.41
CA ALA A 484 -29.55 38.79 2.20
C ALA A 484 -29.51 39.22 0.72
N ASN A 485 -29.54 38.26 -0.22
CA ASN A 485 -29.58 38.53 -1.66
C ASN A 485 -31.00 38.72 -2.22
N VAL A 486 -32.03 38.85 -1.37
CA VAL A 486 -33.45 38.99 -1.77
C VAL A 486 -33.91 37.84 -2.68
N GLN A 487 -33.27 36.68 -2.60
CA GLN A 487 -33.67 35.46 -3.32
C GLN A 487 -34.39 34.52 -2.36
N LYS A 488 -35.61 34.07 -2.70
CA LYS A 488 -36.29 33.02 -1.93
C LYS A 488 -35.50 31.70 -2.06
N PRO A 489 -35.19 31.00 -0.95
CA PRO A 489 -34.60 29.66 -1.03
C PRO A 489 -35.54 28.75 -1.82
N SER A 490 -35.09 28.33 -3.00
CA SER A 490 -35.83 27.38 -3.83
C SER A 490 -35.38 25.96 -3.47
N ALA A 491 -36.33 25.04 -3.31
CA ALA A 491 -35.98 23.64 -3.09
C ALA A 491 -35.16 23.09 -4.27
N PRO A 492 -34.19 22.19 -4.03
CA PRO A 492 -33.47 21.53 -5.11
C PRO A 492 -34.42 20.83 -6.08
N HIS A 493 -34.05 20.78 -7.35
CA HIS A 493 -34.84 20.09 -8.37
C HIS A 493 -35.04 18.60 -8.01
N VAL A 494 -36.25 18.06 -8.19
CA VAL A 494 -36.63 16.69 -7.76
C VAL A 494 -35.64 15.63 -8.26
N LEU A 495 -35.26 15.68 -9.54
CA LEU A 495 -34.26 14.77 -10.16
C LEU A 495 -32.84 14.79 -9.53
N LEU A 496 -32.58 15.65 -8.55
CA LEU A 496 -31.33 15.72 -7.79
C LEU A 496 -31.43 15.06 -6.41
N ASN A 497 -32.57 14.45 -6.06
CA ASN A 497 -32.67 13.60 -4.86
C ASN A 497 -31.72 12.40 -4.95
N ASP A 498 -31.46 11.76 -3.82
CA ASP A 498 -30.51 10.65 -3.75
C ASP A 498 -31.02 9.42 -4.55
N GLU A 499 -32.34 9.18 -4.59
CA GLU A 499 -32.94 8.04 -5.29
C GLU A 499 -32.76 8.10 -6.82
N ASP A 500 -33.04 9.26 -7.44
CA ASP A 500 -32.88 9.46 -8.88
C ASP A 500 -31.39 9.43 -9.26
N VAL A 501 -30.50 9.99 -8.42
CA VAL A 501 -29.05 9.90 -8.65
C VAL A 501 -28.58 8.44 -8.55
N ALA A 502 -29.06 7.67 -7.58
CA ALA A 502 -28.72 6.25 -7.43
C ALA A 502 -29.14 5.43 -8.67
N ILE A 503 -30.32 5.70 -9.22
CA ILE A 503 -30.78 5.07 -10.47
C ILE A 503 -29.86 5.44 -11.64
N ARG A 504 -29.44 6.71 -11.77
CA ARG A 504 -28.49 7.14 -12.80
C ARG A 504 -27.13 6.47 -12.64
N CYS A 505 -26.59 6.44 -11.42
CA CYS A 505 -25.35 5.74 -11.07
C CYS A 505 -25.40 4.26 -11.49
N LYS A 506 -26.51 3.56 -11.21
CA LYS A 506 -26.70 2.17 -11.62
C LYS A 506 -26.61 1.99 -13.14
N ARG A 507 -27.30 2.83 -13.93
CA ARG A 507 -27.26 2.78 -15.40
C ARG A 507 -25.85 3.02 -15.95
N ILE A 508 -25.12 3.97 -15.37
CA ILE A 508 -23.73 4.27 -15.73
C ILE A 508 -22.79 3.08 -15.41
N LEU A 509 -22.97 2.45 -14.25
CA LEU A 509 -22.20 1.27 -13.87
C LEU A 509 -22.46 0.09 -14.80
N GLU A 510 -23.72 -0.19 -15.12
CA GLU A 510 -24.13 -1.25 -16.05
C GLU A 510 -23.64 -1.01 -17.50
N ALA A 511 -23.41 0.24 -17.88
CA ALA A 511 -22.84 0.59 -19.17
C ALA A 511 -21.32 0.29 -19.28
N GLY A 512 -20.64 -0.02 -18.17
CA GLY A 512 -19.23 -0.37 -18.15
C GLY A 512 -18.29 0.81 -17.91
N VAL A 513 -18.67 1.78 -17.09
CA VAL A 513 -17.82 2.94 -16.80
C VAL A 513 -16.52 2.57 -16.07
N VAL A 514 -16.52 1.62 -15.14
CA VAL A 514 -15.32 1.31 -14.34
C VAL A 514 -14.19 0.72 -15.20
N PRO A 515 -14.43 -0.24 -16.11
CA PRO A 515 -13.43 -0.68 -17.07
C PRO A 515 -12.84 0.46 -17.93
N LEU A 516 -13.68 1.42 -18.35
CA LEU A 516 -13.22 2.63 -19.03
C LEU A 516 -12.27 3.44 -18.15
N LEU A 517 -12.64 3.70 -16.89
CA LEU A 517 -11.78 4.45 -15.95
C LEU A 517 -10.42 3.77 -15.76
N VAL A 518 -10.41 2.44 -15.60
CA VAL A 518 -9.17 1.65 -15.52
C VAL A 518 -8.30 1.81 -16.76
N HIS A 519 -8.90 1.96 -17.94
CA HIS A 519 -8.17 2.19 -19.19
C HIS A 519 -7.59 3.61 -19.27
N VAL A 520 -8.43 4.64 -19.11
CA VAL A 520 -8.03 6.04 -19.34
C VAL A 520 -7.10 6.60 -18.25
N CYS A 521 -7.14 6.05 -17.04
CA CYS A 521 -6.28 6.49 -15.93
C CYS A 521 -4.82 6.02 -16.04
N LYS A 522 -4.48 5.00 -16.85
CA LYS A 522 -3.10 4.47 -16.94
C LYS A 522 -2.06 5.54 -17.28
N LYS A 523 -2.45 6.54 -18.06
CA LYS A 523 -1.65 7.74 -18.41
C LYS A 523 -2.52 9.00 -18.31
N GLY A 524 -3.44 9.02 -17.35
CA GLY A 524 -4.41 10.09 -17.17
C GLY A 524 -3.73 11.38 -16.70
N SER A 525 -4.22 12.53 -17.17
CA SER A 525 -3.84 13.83 -16.59
C SER A 525 -4.42 13.99 -15.18
N PRO A 526 -3.92 14.92 -14.36
CA PRO A 526 -4.45 15.18 -13.02
C PRO A 526 -5.97 15.38 -12.97
N SER A 527 -6.54 16.00 -14.00
CA SER A 527 -7.99 16.16 -14.14
C SER A 527 -8.72 14.84 -14.42
N ILE A 528 -8.20 13.99 -15.29
CA ILE A 528 -8.78 12.65 -15.57
C ILE A 528 -8.82 11.84 -14.28
N LEU A 529 -7.72 11.83 -13.51
CA LEU A 529 -7.66 11.08 -12.25
C LEU A 529 -8.65 11.62 -11.22
N THR A 530 -8.73 12.95 -11.06
CA THR A 530 -9.66 13.59 -10.12
C THR A 530 -11.12 13.31 -10.48
N GLN A 531 -11.52 13.46 -11.74
CA GLN A 531 -12.88 13.16 -12.20
C GLN A 531 -13.21 11.66 -12.04
N SER A 532 -12.25 10.78 -12.30
CA SER A 532 -12.41 9.34 -12.09
C SER A 532 -12.68 9.01 -10.62
N SER A 533 -11.93 9.60 -9.69
CA SER A 533 -12.18 9.45 -8.25
C SER A 533 -13.57 9.96 -7.83
N LEU A 534 -14.05 11.08 -8.40
CA LEU A 534 -15.40 11.61 -8.13
C LEU A 534 -16.51 10.68 -8.63
N ILE A 535 -16.36 10.12 -9.83
CA ILE A 535 -17.30 9.14 -10.39
C ILE A 535 -17.33 7.91 -9.49
N LEU A 536 -16.17 7.34 -9.15
CA LEU A 536 -16.08 6.16 -8.28
C LEU A 536 -16.65 6.43 -6.87
N LEU A 537 -16.39 7.60 -6.29
CA LEU A 537 -16.98 8.00 -5.01
C LEU A 537 -18.50 8.00 -5.08
N SER A 538 -19.07 8.59 -6.14
CA SER A 538 -20.52 8.67 -6.34
C SER A 538 -21.15 7.28 -6.51
N LEU A 539 -20.53 6.42 -7.32
CA LEU A 539 -20.99 5.04 -7.53
C LEU A 539 -20.92 4.20 -6.24
N SER A 540 -19.93 4.45 -5.37
CA SER A 540 -19.71 3.69 -4.13
C SER A 540 -20.78 3.92 -3.04
N LYS A 541 -21.59 4.99 -3.17
CA LYS A 541 -22.64 5.32 -2.20
C LYS A 541 -23.66 4.19 -2.06
N GLU A 542 -24.04 3.56 -3.17
CA GLU A 542 -24.92 2.39 -3.19
C GLU A 542 -24.19 1.10 -2.82
N THR A 543 -24.54 0.48 -1.69
CA THR A 543 -23.89 -0.75 -1.21
C THR A 543 -23.97 -1.89 -2.23
N LYS A 544 -25.09 -2.01 -2.97
CA LYS A 544 -25.29 -3.04 -4.00
C LYS A 544 -24.34 -2.91 -5.19
N SER A 545 -23.83 -1.71 -5.45
CA SER A 545 -22.91 -1.43 -6.58
C SER A 545 -21.47 -1.84 -6.29
N ARG A 546 -21.08 -1.86 -5.01
CA ARG A 546 -19.67 -2.01 -4.56
C ARG A 546 -19.04 -3.32 -5.04
N GLY A 547 -19.79 -4.42 -5.04
CA GLY A 547 -19.30 -5.72 -5.50
C GLY A 547 -18.91 -5.72 -6.98
N LEU A 548 -19.77 -5.17 -7.85
CA LEU A 548 -19.48 -5.07 -9.28
C LEU A 548 -18.33 -4.10 -9.56
N MET A 549 -18.26 -2.97 -8.84
CA MET A 549 -17.13 -2.04 -8.95
C MET A 549 -15.79 -2.69 -8.60
N ALA A 550 -15.76 -3.51 -7.54
CA ALA A 550 -14.58 -4.23 -7.13
C ALA A 550 -14.12 -5.23 -8.20
N GLN A 551 -15.06 -6.03 -8.73
CA GLN A 551 -14.80 -6.99 -9.82
C GLN A 551 -14.25 -6.29 -11.08
N GLN A 552 -14.72 -5.08 -11.37
CA GLN A 552 -14.27 -4.27 -12.50
C GLN A 552 -12.95 -3.51 -12.25
N GLY A 553 -12.31 -3.70 -11.08
CA GLY A 553 -10.98 -3.17 -10.78
C GLY A 553 -10.94 -1.81 -10.08
N ALA A 554 -12.07 -1.30 -9.55
CA ALA A 554 -12.13 0.01 -8.90
C ALA A 554 -11.16 0.16 -7.71
N VAL A 555 -11.03 -0.89 -6.87
CA VAL A 555 -10.15 -0.84 -5.69
C VAL A 555 -8.70 -0.64 -6.08
N LYS A 556 -8.20 -1.44 -7.03
CA LYS A 556 -6.83 -1.32 -7.54
C LYS A 556 -6.59 0.06 -8.16
N LEU A 557 -7.55 0.56 -8.93
CA LEU A 557 -7.46 1.88 -9.55
C LEU A 557 -7.37 3.01 -8.51
N LEU A 558 -8.21 2.99 -7.47
CA LEU A 558 -8.20 4.02 -6.43
C LEU A 558 -6.89 4.05 -5.64
N ILE A 559 -6.31 2.89 -5.33
CA ILE A 559 -5.00 2.79 -4.68
C ILE A 559 -3.93 3.42 -5.59
N GLN A 560 -3.90 3.06 -6.88
CA GLN A 560 -2.95 3.61 -7.85
C GLN A 560 -3.09 5.13 -8.03
N ILE A 561 -4.32 5.64 -8.07
CA ILE A 561 -4.58 7.09 -8.16
C ILE A 561 -4.08 7.78 -6.89
N TRP A 562 -4.41 7.24 -5.71
CA TRP A 562 -4.01 7.83 -4.44
C TRP A 562 -2.47 7.89 -4.31
N ASP A 563 -1.77 6.80 -4.62
CA ASP A 563 -0.30 6.73 -4.58
C ASP A 563 0.35 7.72 -5.55
N HIS A 564 -0.22 7.85 -6.76
CA HIS A 564 0.29 8.81 -7.75
C HIS A 564 0.13 10.26 -7.29
N ILE A 565 -1.04 10.62 -6.73
CA ILE A 565 -1.26 11.96 -6.18
C ILE A 565 -0.33 12.21 -5.00
N SER A 566 -0.23 11.28 -4.05
CA SER A 566 0.65 11.41 -2.87
C SER A 566 2.10 11.60 -3.29
N SER A 567 2.61 10.77 -4.20
CA SER A 567 3.99 10.86 -4.69
C SER A 567 4.26 12.18 -5.42
N THR A 568 3.29 12.67 -6.19
CA THR A 568 3.42 13.97 -6.89
C THR A 568 3.47 15.12 -5.90
N ASN A 569 2.67 15.07 -4.84
CA ASN A 569 2.66 16.07 -3.79
C ASN A 569 3.98 16.06 -2.99
N ASP A 570 4.49 14.86 -2.65
CA ASP A 570 5.74 14.68 -1.91
C ASP A 570 6.98 15.18 -2.70
N LEU A 571 6.93 15.15 -4.04
CA LEU A 571 8.00 15.65 -4.92
C LEU A 571 7.93 17.16 -5.20
N SER A 572 6.85 17.86 -4.82
CA SER A 572 6.70 19.28 -5.10
C SER A 572 7.56 20.13 -4.16
N THR A 573 8.55 20.83 -4.71
CA THR A 573 9.43 21.75 -3.97
C THR A 573 8.83 23.15 -3.79
N THR A 574 7.82 23.51 -4.60
CA THR A 574 7.20 24.85 -4.62
C THR A 574 5.90 24.91 -3.82
N GLY A 575 5.42 23.79 -3.27
CA GLY A 575 4.14 23.68 -2.57
C GLY A 575 2.91 23.77 -3.47
N THR A 576 3.10 23.95 -4.78
CA THR A 576 2.02 23.92 -5.78
C THR A 576 1.93 22.51 -6.38
N THR A 577 0.72 21.96 -6.44
CA THR A 577 0.48 20.62 -7.00
C THR A 577 -0.58 20.73 -8.09
N PRO A 578 -0.53 19.90 -9.14
CA PRO A 578 -1.51 19.98 -10.23
C PRO A 578 -2.86 19.35 -9.84
N PHE A 579 -2.98 18.83 -8.63
CA PHE A 579 -4.19 18.20 -8.10
C PHE A 579 -4.93 19.16 -7.16
N PRO A 580 -6.28 19.19 -7.19
CA PRO A 580 -7.02 19.97 -6.22
C PRO A 580 -6.86 19.39 -4.81
N PRO A 581 -6.93 20.22 -3.74
CA PRO A 581 -6.76 19.75 -2.36
C PRO A 581 -7.68 18.60 -1.95
N ALA A 582 -8.88 18.54 -2.53
CA ALA A 582 -9.86 17.49 -2.26
C ALA A 582 -9.58 16.15 -2.97
N ALA A 583 -8.60 16.07 -3.88
CA ALA A 583 -8.36 14.87 -4.69
C ALA A 583 -7.95 13.65 -3.85
N LEU A 584 -7.01 13.81 -2.92
CA LEU A 584 -6.59 12.75 -2.00
C LEU A 584 -7.75 12.29 -1.09
N PRO A 585 -8.44 13.19 -0.34
CA PRO A 585 -9.61 12.81 0.46
C PRO A 585 -10.70 12.10 -0.34
N THR A 586 -11.04 12.59 -1.54
CA THR A 586 -12.07 11.99 -2.40
C THR A 586 -11.69 10.57 -2.80
N THR A 587 -10.43 10.36 -3.19
CA THR A 587 -9.94 9.05 -3.61
C THR A 587 -9.90 8.07 -2.43
N ALA A 588 -9.44 8.53 -1.27
CA ALA A 588 -9.40 7.74 -0.04
C ALA A 588 -10.81 7.37 0.45
N GLN A 589 -11.77 8.29 0.36
CA GLN A 589 -13.16 8.05 0.74
C GLN A 589 -13.86 7.06 -0.19
N ALA A 590 -13.63 7.15 -1.50
CA ALA A 590 -14.16 6.16 -2.45
C ALA A 590 -13.62 4.76 -2.11
N LEU A 591 -12.33 4.67 -1.76
CA LEU A 591 -11.70 3.43 -1.36
C LEU A 591 -12.27 2.88 -0.04
N SER A 592 -12.43 3.72 0.98
CA SER A 592 -13.00 3.30 2.27
C SER A 592 -14.40 2.73 2.08
N ARG A 593 -15.30 3.42 1.37
CA ARG A 593 -16.67 2.94 1.11
C ARG A 593 -16.72 1.57 0.44
N LEU A 594 -15.86 1.32 -0.54
CA LEU A 594 -15.76 0.01 -1.17
C LEU A 594 -15.33 -1.05 -0.14
N LEU A 595 -14.25 -0.77 0.59
CA LEU A 595 -13.66 -1.71 1.55
C LEU A 595 -14.48 -1.96 2.81
N ILE A 596 -15.53 -1.17 3.10
CA ILE A 596 -16.45 -1.45 4.22
C ILE A 596 -17.18 -2.79 4.02
N SER A 597 -17.55 -3.16 2.80
CA SER A 597 -18.46 -4.29 2.55
C SER A 597 -17.93 -5.35 1.59
N ILE A 598 -16.76 -5.13 0.98
CA ILE A 598 -16.14 -6.13 0.11
C ILE A 598 -15.30 -7.07 0.98
N ASN A 599 -15.45 -8.39 0.77
CA ASN A 599 -14.56 -9.36 1.41
C ASN A 599 -13.10 -9.12 0.94
N PRO A 600 -12.16 -8.78 1.84
CA PRO A 600 -10.78 -8.44 1.46
C PRO A 600 -10.07 -9.55 0.69
N SER A 601 -10.38 -10.83 0.97
CA SER A 601 -9.77 -11.99 0.30
C SER A 601 -10.07 -12.08 -1.20
N HIS A 602 -11.14 -11.43 -1.68
CA HIS A 602 -11.50 -11.40 -3.10
C HIS A 602 -10.75 -10.33 -3.89
N VAL A 603 -10.09 -9.38 -3.20
CA VAL A 603 -9.47 -8.20 -3.83
C VAL A 603 -7.96 -8.24 -3.68
N PHE A 604 -7.48 -8.51 -2.46
CA PHE A 604 -6.05 -8.48 -2.15
C PHE A 604 -5.41 -9.84 -2.41
N ASN A 605 -4.22 -9.80 -3.02
CA ASN A 605 -3.42 -10.97 -3.37
C ASN A 605 -1.94 -10.57 -3.42
N ALA A 606 -1.05 -11.49 -3.80
CA ALA A 606 0.39 -11.20 -3.85
C ALA A 606 0.76 -10.00 -4.75
N ALA A 607 -0.02 -9.73 -5.81
CA ALA A 607 0.23 -8.60 -6.71
C ALA A 607 -0.41 -7.28 -6.23
N LEU A 608 -1.36 -7.33 -5.30
CA LEU A 608 -1.95 -6.17 -4.65
C LEU A 608 -2.05 -6.44 -3.14
N PRO A 609 -0.96 -6.21 -2.37
CA PRO A 609 -0.94 -6.47 -0.94
C PRO A 609 -1.91 -5.58 -0.17
N THR A 610 -2.51 -6.09 0.90
CA THR A 610 -3.44 -5.34 1.76
C THR A 610 -2.84 -4.06 2.33
N THR A 611 -1.51 -4.04 2.55
CA THR A 611 -0.77 -2.87 3.02
C THR A 611 -0.89 -1.65 2.11
N SER A 612 -1.10 -1.84 0.80
CA SER A 612 -1.31 -0.75 -0.16
C SER A 612 -2.60 0.04 0.09
N ALA A 613 -3.62 -0.57 0.69
CA ALA A 613 -4.87 0.10 1.04
C ALA A 613 -4.81 0.82 2.39
N ILE A 614 -3.88 0.45 3.29
CA ILE A 614 -3.83 0.98 4.66
C ILE A 614 -3.48 2.46 4.66
N ARG A 615 -2.40 2.89 3.97
CA ARG A 615 -1.96 4.30 3.97
C ARG A 615 -3.07 5.29 3.52
N PRO A 616 -3.83 5.03 2.43
CA PRO A 616 -4.99 5.85 2.09
C PRO A 616 -6.06 5.92 3.19
N LEU A 617 -6.38 4.80 3.85
CA LEU A 617 -7.35 4.76 4.94
C LEU A 617 -6.90 5.58 6.15
N LEU A 618 -5.63 5.44 6.55
CA LEU A 618 -5.07 6.17 7.69
C LEU A 618 -5.05 7.68 7.47
N SER A 619 -4.87 8.14 6.22
CA SER A 619 -4.91 9.57 5.90
C SER A 619 -6.25 10.24 6.28
N GLN A 620 -7.33 9.47 6.42
CA GLN A 620 -8.66 9.98 6.80
C GLN A 620 -8.87 10.07 8.31
N LEU A 621 -7.99 9.49 9.13
CA LEU A 621 -8.12 9.47 10.59
C LEU A 621 -7.57 10.74 11.26
N GLN A 622 -6.87 11.61 10.53
CA GLN A 622 -6.32 12.84 11.08
C GLN A 622 -7.32 13.99 11.03
N ARG A 623 -7.54 14.66 12.16
CA ARG A 623 -8.48 15.78 12.27
C ARG A 623 -8.12 16.90 11.29
N THR A 624 -9.12 17.38 10.54
CA THR A 624 -9.01 18.53 9.64
C THR A 624 -10.10 19.55 9.94
N ASP A 625 -9.98 20.76 9.38
CA ASP A 625 -10.98 21.83 9.49
C ASP A 625 -12.26 21.55 8.67
N SER A 626 -12.30 20.43 7.93
CA SER A 626 -13.45 20.03 7.13
C SER A 626 -14.64 19.60 7.99
N SER A 627 -15.82 20.14 7.68
CA SER A 627 -17.08 19.80 8.36
C SER A 627 -17.49 18.33 8.21
N ILE A 628 -16.96 17.63 7.19
CA ILE A 628 -17.26 16.23 6.91
C ILE A 628 -16.14 15.27 7.33
N TRP A 629 -15.07 15.75 7.98
CA TRP A 629 -13.95 14.90 8.38
C TRP A 629 -14.36 13.70 9.23
N GLN A 630 -15.29 13.90 10.18
CA GLN A 630 -15.79 12.85 11.05
C GLN A 630 -16.44 11.69 10.27
N LEU A 631 -17.11 11.99 9.16
CA LEU A 631 -17.68 10.97 8.28
C LEU A 631 -16.58 10.15 7.61
N HIS A 632 -15.52 10.80 7.14
CA HIS A 632 -14.40 10.11 6.49
C HIS A 632 -13.64 9.21 7.48
N ALA A 633 -13.40 9.72 8.69
CA ALA A 633 -12.79 8.94 9.77
C ALA A 633 -13.65 7.72 10.12
N PHE A 634 -14.98 7.91 10.24
CA PHE A 634 -15.92 6.81 10.50
C PHE A 634 -15.91 5.75 9.39
N GLU A 635 -16.04 6.15 8.13
CA GLU A 635 -16.01 5.22 6.98
C GLU A 635 -14.66 4.49 6.89
N SER A 636 -13.56 5.18 7.19
CA SER A 636 -12.21 4.60 7.23
C SER A 636 -12.04 3.57 8.35
N LEU A 637 -12.52 3.86 9.57
CA LEU A 637 -12.50 2.91 10.68
C LEU A 637 -13.24 1.63 10.33
N LEU A 638 -14.44 1.72 9.76
CA LEU A 638 -15.19 0.53 9.31
C LEU A 638 -14.44 -0.28 8.24
N ALA A 639 -13.79 0.39 7.30
CA ALA A 639 -12.95 -0.27 6.30
C ALA A 639 -11.73 -0.96 6.93
N LEU A 640 -11.04 -0.31 7.86
CA LEU A 640 -9.92 -0.89 8.60
C LEU A 640 -10.36 -2.08 9.45
N THR A 641 -11.53 -2.01 10.09
CA THR A 641 -12.11 -3.12 10.87
C THR A 641 -12.34 -4.33 9.98
N ASN A 642 -12.86 -4.13 8.76
CA ASN A 642 -13.03 -5.19 7.78
C ASN A 642 -11.67 -5.76 7.31
N LEU A 643 -10.67 -4.91 7.03
CA LEU A 643 -9.32 -5.39 6.69
C LEU A 643 -8.64 -6.16 7.82
N ALA A 644 -8.82 -5.73 9.07
CA ALA A 644 -8.26 -6.40 10.25
C ALA A 644 -8.81 -7.82 10.46
N SER A 645 -9.92 -8.18 9.81
CA SER A 645 -10.47 -9.55 9.83
C SER A 645 -9.72 -10.54 8.92
N LEU A 646 -8.82 -10.06 8.05
CA LEU A 646 -8.17 -10.90 7.04
C LEU A 646 -7.06 -11.80 7.60
N ASP A 647 -6.00 -11.20 8.15
CA ASP A 647 -4.82 -11.91 8.63
C ASP A 647 -3.98 -11.07 9.61
N ARG A 648 -3.09 -11.74 10.36
CA ARG A 648 -2.25 -11.12 11.39
C ARG A 648 -1.24 -10.11 10.84
N ASN A 649 -0.70 -10.29 9.63
CA ASN A 649 0.24 -9.32 9.06
C ASN A 649 -0.47 -7.99 8.75
N THR A 650 -1.69 -8.07 8.25
CA THR A 650 -2.55 -6.90 8.03
C THR A 650 -2.83 -6.18 9.37
N GLN A 651 -3.20 -6.93 10.41
CA GLN A 651 -3.42 -6.37 11.77
C GLN A 651 -2.19 -5.64 12.29
N ASP A 652 -1.01 -6.29 12.25
CA ASP A 652 0.24 -5.72 12.73
C ASP A 652 0.64 -4.43 12.00
N HIS A 653 0.35 -4.35 10.69
CA HIS A 653 0.61 -3.14 9.92
C HIS A 653 -0.31 -1.99 10.33
N ILE A 654 -1.61 -2.25 10.54
CA ILE A 654 -2.57 -1.26 11.05
C ILE A 654 -2.13 -0.75 12.43
N ILE A 655 -1.76 -1.68 13.34
CA ILE A 655 -1.33 -1.34 14.70
C ILE A 655 -0.11 -0.42 14.67
N ARG A 656 0.94 -0.79 13.94
CA ARG A 656 2.20 -0.02 13.90
C ARG A 656 2.03 1.43 13.42
N GLN A 657 1.03 1.71 12.59
CA GLN A 657 0.88 3.02 11.95
C GLN A 657 -0.23 3.89 12.54
N SER A 658 -1.25 3.32 13.18
CA SER A 658 -2.48 4.05 13.52
C SER A 658 -2.97 3.88 14.94
N PHE A 659 -2.38 2.96 15.71
CA PHE A 659 -2.91 2.57 17.01
C PHE A 659 -2.99 3.75 17.99
N ASP A 660 -1.99 4.63 17.98
CA ASP A 660 -1.96 5.85 18.79
C ASP A 660 -3.14 6.77 18.45
N THR A 661 -3.38 7.06 17.18
CA THR A 661 -4.53 7.87 16.75
C THR A 661 -5.87 7.20 17.08
N VAL A 662 -5.98 5.88 16.92
CA VAL A 662 -7.23 5.16 17.19
C VAL A 662 -7.56 5.18 18.69
N VAL A 663 -6.61 4.83 19.54
CA VAL A 663 -6.84 4.65 20.99
C VAL A 663 -6.74 5.96 21.75
N ASP A 664 -5.73 6.78 21.45
CA ASP A 664 -5.43 7.97 22.25
C ASP A 664 -6.22 9.21 21.77
N ASP A 665 -6.77 9.21 20.54
CA ASP A 665 -7.60 10.31 20.02
C ASP A 665 -9.06 9.89 19.71
N LEU A 666 -9.27 8.92 18.80
CA LEU A 666 -10.60 8.63 18.25
C LEU A 666 -11.52 7.90 19.25
N LEU A 667 -10.97 7.00 20.07
CA LEU A 667 -11.70 6.31 21.13
C LEU A 667 -12.25 7.28 22.19
N LEU A 668 -11.53 8.38 22.44
CA LEU A 668 -11.93 9.44 23.37
C LEU A 668 -12.84 10.49 22.72
N GLY A 669 -13.18 10.33 21.45
CA GLY A 669 -14.03 11.25 20.70
C GLY A 669 -15.44 11.39 21.29
N ALA A 670 -15.97 12.62 21.24
CA ALA A 670 -17.34 12.90 21.66
C ALA A 670 -18.39 12.21 20.76
N ASN A 671 -18.05 11.94 19.50
CA ASN A 671 -18.95 11.31 18.54
C ASN A 671 -19.06 9.79 18.80
N THR A 672 -20.24 9.34 19.24
CA THR A 672 -20.52 7.92 19.55
C THR A 672 -20.23 6.98 18.39
N MET A 673 -20.49 7.38 17.14
CA MET A 673 -20.26 6.50 15.98
C MET A 673 -18.77 6.27 15.72
N ILE A 674 -17.94 7.31 15.89
CA ILE A 674 -16.47 7.19 15.78
C ILE A 674 -15.94 6.32 16.91
N ARG A 675 -16.36 6.59 18.15
CA ARG A 675 -15.93 5.81 19.32
C ARG A 675 -16.29 4.33 19.17
N ARG A 676 -17.52 4.03 18.70
CA ARG A 676 -17.95 2.67 18.39
C ARG A 676 -17.05 2.00 17.35
N ALA A 677 -16.87 2.64 16.20
CA ALA A 677 -16.06 2.08 15.11
C ALA A 677 -14.57 1.88 15.51
N ALA A 678 -14.03 2.79 16.33
CA ALA A 678 -12.69 2.65 16.90
C ALA A 678 -12.60 1.45 17.85
N THR A 679 -13.61 1.26 18.71
CA THR A 679 -13.68 0.12 19.62
C THR A 679 -13.84 -1.21 18.87
N GLU A 680 -14.65 -1.24 17.82
CA GLU A 680 -14.79 -2.41 16.93
C GLU A 680 -13.47 -2.75 16.22
N LEU A 681 -12.74 -1.74 15.74
CA LEU A 681 -11.41 -1.95 15.17
C LEU A 681 -10.45 -2.56 16.21
N ILE A 682 -10.39 -2.00 17.42
CA ILE A 682 -9.55 -2.53 18.51
C ILE A 682 -9.92 -3.98 18.80
N CYS A 683 -11.22 -4.31 18.88
CA CYS A 683 -11.69 -5.67 19.10
C CYS A 683 -11.15 -6.65 18.06
N ASN A 684 -11.17 -6.29 16.76
CA ASN A 684 -10.60 -7.14 15.71
C ASN A 684 -9.07 -7.22 15.78
N LEU A 685 -8.38 -6.15 16.18
CA LEU A 685 -6.92 -6.12 16.29
C LEU A 685 -6.39 -6.93 17.49
N MET A 686 -7.21 -7.21 18.52
CA MET A 686 -6.81 -8.00 19.69
C MET A 686 -6.39 -9.43 19.39
N ALA A 687 -6.68 -9.95 18.20
CA ALA A 687 -6.14 -11.23 17.75
C ALA A 687 -4.61 -11.21 17.53
N SER A 688 -4.00 -10.02 17.43
CA SER A 688 -2.55 -9.85 17.35
C SER A 688 -1.92 -9.72 18.75
N PRO A 689 -0.86 -10.51 19.05
CA PRO A 689 -0.05 -10.32 20.25
C PRO A 689 0.57 -8.92 20.37
N VAL A 690 0.83 -8.24 19.26
CA VAL A 690 1.32 -6.85 19.26
C VAL A 690 0.26 -5.90 19.82
N CYS A 691 -1.01 -6.13 19.50
CA CYS A 691 -2.11 -5.36 20.08
C CYS A 691 -2.21 -5.61 21.59
N ILE A 692 -2.15 -6.89 22.01
CA ILE A 692 -2.17 -7.27 23.43
C ILE A 692 -1.04 -6.58 24.21
N GLY A 693 0.18 -6.56 23.68
CA GLY A 693 1.31 -5.87 24.29
C GLY A 693 1.06 -4.38 24.53
N ASN A 694 0.35 -3.70 23.61
CA ASN A 694 0.01 -2.29 23.77
C ASN A 694 -0.96 -1.98 24.93
N PHE A 695 -1.61 -3.00 25.50
CA PHE A 695 -2.49 -2.89 26.67
C PHE A 695 -1.92 -3.55 27.93
N ALA A 696 -0.95 -4.47 27.80
CA ALA A 696 -0.51 -5.35 28.89
C ALA A 696 1.03 -5.45 29.07
N ASP A 697 1.84 -4.57 28.48
CA ASP A 697 3.30 -4.57 28.67
C ASP A 697 3.77 -3.96 30.01
N GLY A 698 2.84 -3.53 30.87
CA GLY A 698 3.13 -2.91 32.17
C GLY A 698 3.60 -1.45 32.11
N SER A 699 3.79 -0.88 30.92
CA SER A 699 4.17 0.53 30.76
C SER A 699 3.04 1.47 31.25
N PRO A 700 3.36 2.70 31.67
CA PRO A 700 2.34 3.69 32.04
C PRO A 700 1.32 3.94 30.92
N ARG A 701 1.78 3.88 29.65
CA ARG A 701 0.92 4.07 28.47
C ARG A 701 -0.05 2.91 28.30
N ALA A 702 0.43 1.67 28.40
CA ALA A 702 -0.43 0.48 28.35
C ALA A 702 -1.44 0.46 29.49
N LYS A 703 -1.01 0.83 30.71
CA LYS A 703 -1.91 0.98 31.87
C LYS A 703 -3.03 1.99 31.60
N HIS A 704 -2.71 3.15 31.03
CA HIS A 704 -3.70 4.15 30.66
C HIS A 704 -4.68 3.62 29.60
N ARG A 705 -4.16 2.99 28.53
CA ARG A 705 -4.98 2.42 27.46
C ARG A 705 -5.91 1.32 27.94
N LEU A 706 -5.44 0.44 28.83
CA LEU A 706 -6.27 -0.58 29.46
C LEU A 706 -7.39 0.06 30.27
N HIS A 707 -7.09 1.10 31.04
CA HIS A 707 -8.11 1.86 31.76
C HIS A 707 -9.17 2.47 30.82
N LEU A 708 -8.74 3.04 29.68
CA LEU A 708 -9.66 3.56 28.67
C LEU A 708 -10.56 2.47 28.09
N LEU A 709 -9.99 1.32 27.72
CA LEU A 709 -10.77 0.19 27.20
C LEU A 709 -11.78 -0.33 28.23
N LEU A 710 -11.41 -0.38 29.51
CA LEU A 710 -12.33 -0.74 30.58
C LEU A 710 -13.46 0.28 30.74
N ALA A 711 -13.16 1.58 30.64
CA ALA A 711 -14.20 2.60 30.67
C ALA A 711 -15.19 2.45 29.50
N MET A 712 -14.75 1.96 28.32
CA MET A 712 -15.65 1.66 27.19
C MET A 712 -16.64 0.53 27.47
N THR A 713 -16.41 -0.30 28.50
CA THR A 713 -17.36 -1.33 28.94
C THR A 713 -18.54 -0.78 29.74
N ASP A 714 -18.51 0.51 30.09
CA ASP A 714 -19.51 1.19 30.95
C ASP A 714 -20.09 2.47 30.30
N VAL A 715 -20.04 2.58 28.98
CA VAL A 715 -20.65 3.71 28.24
C VAL A 715 -22.10 3.42 27.88
N ASP A 716 -22.92 4.46 27.68
CA ASP A 716 -24.35 4.31 27.33
C ASP A 716 -24.60 3.48 26.04
N ASP A 717 -23.68 3.54 25.07
CA ASP A 717 -23.83 2.86 23.79
C ASP A 717 -23.56 1.35 23.86
N ALA A 718 -24.61 0.54 23.78
CA ALA A 718 -24.54 -0.92 23.90
C ALA A 718 -23.59 -1.57 22.86
N ALA A 719 -23.56 -1.08 21.62
CA ALA A 719 -22.66 -1.62 20.60
C ALA A 719 -21.18 -1.35 20.94
N THR A 720 -20.86 -0.17 21.49
CA THR A 720 -19.52 0.12 22.02
C THR A 720 -19.16 -0.82 23.17
N ARG A 721 -20.07 -1.03 24.14
CA ARG A 721 -19.84 -1.97 25.25
C ARG A 721 -19.62 -3.39 24.76
N SER A 722 -20.39 -3.85 23.78
CA SER A 722 -20.22 -5.17 23.15
C SER A 722 -18.83 -5.33 22.52
N ALA A 723 -18.37 -4.33 21.75
CA ALA A 723 -17.04 -4.35 21.15
C ALA A 723 -15.93 -4.31 22.20
N ALA A 724 -16.07 -3.47 23.23
CA ALA A 724 -15.12 -3.37 24.34
C ALA A 724 -15.03 -4.69 25.13
N GLY A 725 -16.18 -5.32 25.43
CA GLY A 725 -16.23 -6.62 26.08
C GLY A 725 -15.60 -7.73 25.24
N GLY A 726 -15.79 -7.71 23.92
CA GLY A 726 -15.12 -8.63 23.00
C GLY A 726 -13.60 -8.44 22.98
N ALA A 727 -13.14 -7.20 22.91
CA ALA A 727 -11.71 -6.86 22.99
C ALA A 727 -11.10 -7.30 24.33
N LEU A 728 -11.80 -7.05 25.44
CA LEU A 728 -11.38 -7.40 26.78
C LEU A 728 -11.33 -8.93 26.98
N ALA A 729 -12.27 -9.68 26.41
CA ALA A 729 -12.27 -11.15 26.48
C ALA A 729 -11.03 -11.75 25.81
N MET A 730 -10.67 -11.23 24.63
CA MET A 730 -9.45 -11.62 23.93
C MET A 730 -8.20 -11.24 24.74
N LEU A 731 -8.16 -10.01 25.27
CA LEU A 731 -7.03 -9.53 26.07
C LEU A 731 -6.81 -10.39 27.33
N LEU A 732 -7.87 -10.66 28.09
CA LEU A 732 -7.81 -11.40 29.35
C LEU A 732 -7.59 -12.90 29.19
N SER A 733 -7.64 -13.43 27.96
CA SER A 733 -7.24 -14.82 27.67
C SER A 733 -5.73 -15.07 27.88
N VAL A 734 -4.94 -14.01 28.09
CA VAL A 734 -3.50 -14.08 28.39
C VAL A 734 -3.27 -13.74 29.86
N ASP A 735 -2.71 -14.68 30.62
CA ASP A 735 -2.51 -14.57 32.07
C ASP A 735 -1.77 -13.29 32.51
N ILE A 736 -0.76 -12.86 31.74
CA ILE A 736 -0.01 -11.62 32.03
C ILE A 736 -0.91 -10.39 31.97
N ALA A 737 -1.84 -10.35 31.01
CA ALA A 737 -2.79 -9.25 30.88
C ALA A 737 -3.80 -9.22 32.04
N VAL A 738 -4.17 -10.38 32.59
CA VAL A 738 -4.98 -10.47 33.81
C VAL A 738 -4.27 -9.79 34.98
N LEU A 739 -2.95 -10.00 35.15
CA LEU A 739 -2.19 -9.36 36.22
C LEU A 739 -2.17 -7.83 36.10
N GLU A 740 -2.04 -7.29 34.89
CA GLU A 740 -2.12 -5.85 34.64
C GLU A 740 -3.54 -5.29 34.81
N PHE A 741 -4.56 -6.05 34.40
CA PHE A 741 -5.96 -5.72 34.66
C PHE A 741 -6.26 -5.62 36.15
N LEU A 742 -5.79 -6.57 36.95
CA LEU A 742 -5.99 -6.58 38.41
C LEU A 742 -5.31 -5.39 39.10
N GLN A 743 -4.32 -4.73 38.49
CA GLN A 743 -3.72 -3.51 39.03
C GLN A 743 -4.57 -2.26 38.77
N GLN A 744 -5.52 -2.31 37.84
CA GLN A 744 -6.37 -1.16 37.51
C GLN A 744 -7.38 -0.89 38.63
N LYS A 745 -7.61 0.40 38.90
CA LYS A 745 -8.69 0.84 39.78
C LYS A 745 -10.04 0.49 39.16
N LYS A 746 -10.98 0.00 39.97
CA LYS A 746 -12.34 -0.38 39.53
C LYS A 746 -12.40 -1.47 38.44
N SER A 747 -11.30 -2.19 38.21
CA SER A 747 -11.24 -3.26 37.19
C SER A 747 -12.36 -4.28 37.35
N VAL A 748 -12.50 -4.83 38.55
CA VAL A 748 -13.51 -5.86 38.86
C VAL A 748 -14.92 -5.24 38.91
N GLU A 749 -15.08 -4.05 39.49
CA GLU A 749 -16.35 -3.29 39.49
C GLU A 749 -16.92 -3.11 38.07
N TRP A 750 -16.13 -2.60 37.13
CA TRP A 750 -16.56 -2.41 35.73
C TRP A 750 -16.80 -3.72 34.99
N LEU A 751 -15.98 -4.74 35.25
CA LEU A 751 -16.20 -6.07 34.68
C LEU A 751 -17.50 -6.71 35.19
N VAL A 752 -17.83 -6.55 36.47
CA VAL A 752 -19.12 -6.98 37.04
C VAL A 752 -20.27 -6.18 36.44
N GLY A 753 -20.08 -4.86 36.22
CA GLY A 753 -21.03 -4.02 35.49
C GLY A 753 -21.37 -4.61 34.12
N LEU A 754 -20.36 -5.04 33.36
CA LEU A 754 -20.54 -5.72 32.07
C LEU A 754 -21.29 -7.06 32.20
N CYS A 755 -21.09 -7.80 33.29
CA CYS A 755 -21.86 -9.02 33.59
C CYS A 755 -23.32 -8.72 33.97
N LYS A 756 -23.64 -7.50 34.39
CA LYS A 756 -25.00 -7.07 34.76
C LYS A 756 -25.73 -6.38 33.60
N ASP A 757 -25.14 -6.32 32.41
CA ASP A 757 -25.75 -5.68 31.25
C ASP A 757 -27.12 -6.31 30.90
N ASP A 758 -28.04 -5.49 30.41
CA ASP A 758 -29.38 -5.89 29.99
C ASP A 758 -29.34 -6.76 28.71
N ASP A 759 -28.34 -6.56 27.85
CA ASP A 759 -28.13 -7.38 26.66
C ASP A 759 -27.44 -8.71 27.01
N GLU A 760 -28.09 -9.83 26.69
CA GLU A 760 -27.58 -11.18 27.00
C GLU A 760 -26.24 -11.48 26.30
N GLY A 761 -26.00 -10.91 25.11
CA GLY A 761 -24.75 -11.09 24.38
C GLY A 761 -23.59 -10.31 25.00
N ILE A 762 -23.85 -9.10 25.53
CA ILE A 762 -22.87 -8.33 26.28
C ILE A 762 -22.59 -9.00 27.62
N ARG A 763 -23.64 -9.41 28.32
CA ARG A 763 -23.56 -10.19 29.56
C ARG A 763 -22.70 -11.44 29.42
N TYR A 764 -22.92 -12.22 28.35
CA TYR A 764 -22.10 -13.39 28.06
C TYR A 764 -20.61 -13.05 27.92
N ARG A 765 -20.27 -11.97 27.19
CA ARG A 765 -18.88 -11.50 27.06
C ARG A 765 -18.30 -11.09 28.41
N GLY A 766 -19.06 -10.40 29.25
CA GLY A 766 -18.65 -10.07 30.62
C GLY A 766 -18.31 -11.32 31.45
N ILE A 767 -19.16 -12.36 31.38
CA ILE A 767 -18.91 -13.63 32.08
C ILE A 767 -17.68 -14.35 31.53
N VAL A 768 -17.45 -14.32 30.22
CA VAL A 768 -16.23 -14.90 29.61
C VAL A 768 -14.98 -14.14 30.08
N CYS A 769 -15.01 -12.81 30.11
CA CYS A 769 -13.92 -12.02 30.69
C CYS A 769 -13.69 -12.41 32.16
N LEU A 770 -14.75 -12.50 32.97
CA LEU A 770 -14.65 -12.89 34.37
C LEU A 770 -14.10 -14.31 34.52
N ARG A 771 -14.47 -15.22 33.61
CA ARG A 771 -13.94 -16.57 33.59
C ARG A 771 -12.42 -16.57 33.44
N SER A 772 -11.89 -15.84 32.46
CA SER A 772 -10.44 -15.76 32.25
C SER A 772 -9.72 -15.14 33.45
N VAL A 773 -10.34 -14.17 34.13
CA VAL A 773 -9.76 -13.58 35.35
C VAL A 773 -9.65 -14.60 36.48
N VAL A 774 -10.66 -15.44 36.69
CA VAL A 774 -10.67 -16.43 37.78
C VAL A 774 -9.86 -17.70 37.46
N ASP A 775 -9.38 -17.84 36.23
CA ASP A 775 -8.39 -18.87 35.90
C ASP A 775 -7.00 -18.54 36.49
N VAL A 776 -6.75 -17.27 36.86
CA VAL A 776 -5.54 -16.84 37.57
C VAL A 776 -5.79 -16.78 39.10
N PRO A 777 -4.92 -17.35 39.96
CA PRO A 777 -5.11 -17.38 41.41
C PRO A 777 -5.34 -16.00 42.06
N LYS A 778 -4.53 -15.00 41.69
CA LYS A 778 -4.70 -13.61 42.16
C LYS A 778 -6.06 -13.01 41.74
N GLY A 779 -6.60 -13.44 40.61
CA GLY A 779 -7.92 -13.04 40.14
C GLY A 779 -9.03 -13.62 41.01
N VAL A 780 -8.93 -14.90 41.41
CA VAL A 780 -9.85 -15.53 42.37
C VAL A 780 -9.85 -14.78 43.70
N GLU A 781 -8.68 -14.48 44.25
CA GLU A 781 -8.55 -13.76 45.52
C GLU A 781 -9.21 -12.38 45.46
N LYS A 782 -8.89 -11.60 44.42
CA LYS A 782 -9.45 -10.25 44.25
C LYS A 782 -10.96 -10.28 44.01
N CYS A 783 -11.46 -11.18 43.16
CA CYS A 783 -12.90 -11.32 42.90
C CYS A 783 -13.68 -11.74 44.16
N LYS A 784 -13.10 -12.60 45.02
CA LYS A 784 -13.68 -12.93 46.32
C LYS A 784 -13.72 -11.72 47.25
N ALA A 785 -12.61 -10.96 47.33
CA ALA A 785 -12.50 -9.78 48.18
C ALA A 785 -13.49 -8.67 47.78
N GLU A 786 -13.79 -8.54 46.48
CA GLU A 786 -14.73 -7.54 45.95
C GLU A 786 -16.19 -8.03 45.86
N GLY A 787 -16.51 -9.23 46.37
CA GLY A 787 -17.91 -9.68 46.49
C GLY A 787 -18.56 -10.27 45.23
N VAL A 788 -17.77 -10.58 44.19
CA VAL A 788 -18.26 -11.02 42.87
C VAL A 788 -19.16 -12.26 42.91
N ILE A 789 -19.02 -13.12 43.93
CA ILE A 789 -19.84 -14.33 44.11
C ILE A 789 -21.34 -13.99 44.18
N GLU A 790 -21.71 -12.97 44.97
CA GLU A 790 -23.12 -12.59 45.13
C GLU A 790 -23.65 -11.87 43.89
N ASP A 791 -22.83 -11.03 43.28
CA ASP A 791 -23.16 -10.37 42.00
C ASP A 791 -23.42 -11.39 40.89
N LEU A 792 -22.57 -12.41 40.76
CA LEU A 792 -22.73 -13.43 39.73
C LEU A 792 -23.97 -14.30 40.00
N LYS A 793 -24.30 -14.60 41.25
CA LYS A 793 -25.57 -15.29 41.59
C LYS A 793 -26.79 -14.45 41.21
N GLU A 794 -26.73 -13.13 41.39
CA GLU A 794 -27.80 -12.22 40.97
C GLU A 794 -27.96 -12.23 39.45
N VAL A 795 -26.86 -12.08 38.70
CA VAL A 795 -26.82 -12.16 37.24
C VAL A 795 -27.45 -13.48 36.74
N LEU A 796 -27.08 -14.61 37.35
CA LEU A 796 -27.57 -15.93 36.94
C LEU A 796 -29.06 -16.16 37.26
N LYS A 797 -29.61 -15.50 38.30
CA LYS A 797 -31.05 -15.51 38.57
C LYS A 797 -31.83 -14.68 37.54
N GLY A 798 -31.20 -13.65 36.98
CA GLY A 798 -31.81 -12.72 36.02
C GLY A 798 -31.79 -13.18 34.57
N THR A 799 -30.87 -14.07 34.18
CA THR A 799 -30.74 -14.55 32.79
C THR A 799 -31.57 -15.79 32.48
N ARG A 800 -31.98 -15.93 31.22
CA ARG A 800 -32.57 -17.16 30.66
C ARG A 800 -31.71 -17.76 29.54
N SER A 801 -30.57 -17.16 29.22
CA SER A 801 -29.68 -17.61 28.16
C SER A 801 -28.90 -18.85 28.62
N PRO A 802 -28.99 -19.99 27.90
CA PRO A 802 -28.25 -21.21 28.26
C PRO A 802 -26.74 -20.99 28.28
N ASP A 803 -26.20 -20.18 27.36
CA ASP A 803 -24.76 -19.91 27.25
C ASP A 803 -24.25 -19.10 28.44
N VAL A 804 -25.02 -18.09 28.86
CA VAL A 804 -24.73 -17.26 30.04
C VAL A 804 -24.80 -18.10 31.31
N LEU A 805 -25.82 -18.95 31.44
CA LEU A 805 -25.97 -19.87 32.57
C LEU A 805 -24.82 -20.88 32.64
N GLY A 806 -24.46 -21.49 31.51
CA GLY A 806 -23.36 -22.46 31.43
C GLY A 806 -22.04 -21.85 31.87
N ALA A 807 -21.61 -20.78 31.19
CA ALA A 807 -20.35 -20.10 31.50
C ALA A 807 -20.34 -19.53 32.93
N GLY A 808 -21.45 -18.94 33.38
CA GLY A 808 -21.52 -18.33 34.70
C GLY A 808 -21.52 -19.34 35.84
N VAL A 809 -22.18 -20.50 35.69
CA VAL A 809 -22.13 -21.58 36.69
C VAL A 809 -20.72 -22.15 36.81
N GLU A 810 -20.01 -22.31 35.70
CA GLU A 810 -18.61 -22.75 35.73
C GLU A 810 -17.70 -21.75 36.42
N THR A 811 -17.83 -20.46 36.12
CA THR A 811 -17.11 -19.38 36.81
C THR A 811 -17.43 -19.35 38.31
N LEU A 812 -18.70 -19.53 38.68
CA LEU A 812 -19.12 -19.58 40.09
C LEU A 812 -18.53 -20.79 40.82
N LYS A 813 -18.45 -21.96 40.17
CA LYS A 813 -17.79 -23.15 40.75
C LYS A 813 -16.33 -22.89 41.08
N ILE A 814 -15.59 -22.19 40.21
CA ILE A 814 -14.20 -21.80 40.49
C ILE A 814 -14.13 -20.87 41.70
N LEU A 815 -14.95 -19.82 41.71
CA LEU A 815 -14.96 -18.87 42.81
C LEU A 815 -15.37 -19.50 44.14
N MET A 816 -16.22 -20.54 44.13
CA MET A 816 -16.68 -21.22 45.34
C MET A 816 -15.75 -22.37 45.78
N ALA A 817 -14.79 -22.78 44.96
CA ALA A 817 -13.83 -23.82 45.33
C ALA A 817 -12.96 -23.36 46.51
N ILE A 818 -12.79 -24.27 47.49
CA ILE A 818 -11.90 -24.09 48.64
C ILE A 818 -10.46 -24.28 48.15
N ALA A 819 -9.54 -23.39 48.58
CA ALA A 819 -8.15 -23.29 48.14
C ALA A 819 -7.32 -24.59 48.25
N ALA A 820 -7.82 -25.62 48.93
CA ALA A 820 -7.17 -26.92 49.07
C ALA A 820 -7.31 -27.85 47.86
N THR A 821 -8.13 -27.52 46.86
CA THR A 821 -8.57 -28.51 45.84
C THR A 821 -8.05 -28.26 44.42
N ARG A 822 -7.04 -27.40 44.23
CA ARG A 822 -6.58 -27.01 42.88
C ARG A 822 -5.08 -27.12 42.62
N TYR A 823 -4.34 -27.89 43.43
CA TYR A 823 -3.02 -28.40 42.99
C TYR A 823 -3.10 -29.71 42.20
N ALA A 824 -4.29 -30.32 42.07
CA ALA A 824 -4.49 -31.57 41.36
C ALA A 824 -5.58 -31.39 40.29
N SER A 825 -5.26 -30.72 39.18
CA SER A 825 -5.99 -30.86 37.93
C SER A 825 -5.18 -30.23 36.81
N THR A 826 -4.29 -31.02 36.22
CA THR A 826 -4.02 -31.17 34.76
C THR A 826 -2.60 -31.66 34.47
N MET A 827 -1.74 -31.89 35.47
CA MET A 827 -0.44 -32.54 35.26
C MET A 827 -0.41 -33.95 35.84
N PRO A 828 0.02 -34.97 35.07
CA PRO A 828 0.31 -36.32 35.58
C PRO A 828 1.35 -36.28 36.69
N ILE A 829 1.24 -37.18 37.65
CA ILE A 829 2.19 -37.33 38.76
C ILE A 829 3.02 -38.59 38.57
N THR A 830 4.27 -38.57 39.04
CA THR A 830 5.15 -39.75 39.04
C THR A 830 5.10 -40.43 40.41
N GLU A 831 4.81 -41.72 40.44
CA GLU A 831 4.99 -42.57 41.62
C GLU A 831 6.45 -43.03 41.73
N LEU A 832 6.99 -42.96 42.94
CA LEU A 832 8.24 -43.59 43.33
C LEU A 832 7.96 -44.49 44.55
N ALA A 833 7.87 -45.80 44.31
CA ALA A 833 7.69 -46.81 45.35
C ALA A 833 8.97 -47.61 45.56
N LEU A 834 9.26 -48.00 46.80
CA LEU A 834 10.36 -48.90 47.12
C LEU A 834 9.81 -50.26 47.56
N LEU A 835 10.32 -51.34 46.97
CA LEU A 835 9.97 -52.71 47.31
C LEU A 835 11.18 -53.38 47.95
N HIS A 836 10.96 -54.09 49.05
CA HIS A 836 11.98 -54.89 49.72
C HIS A 836 11.74 -56.37 49.42
N LEU A 837 12.76 -57.07 48.93
CA LEU A 837 12.71 -58.51 48.74
C LEU A 837 12.73 -59.22 50.09
N THR A 838 11.88 -60.24 50.25
CA THR A 838 11.88 -61.08 51.45
C THR A 838 13.19 -61.86 51.58
N PRO A 839 13.68 -62.14 52.82
CA PRO A 839 14.92 -62.88 53.01
C PRO A 839 14.89 -64.26 52.31
N GLY A 840 15.87 -64.50 51.43
CA GLY A 840 15.98 -65.75 50.64
C GLY A 840 15.44 -65.65 49.21
N THR A 841 14.77 -64.55 48.86
CA THR A 841 14.31 -64.25 47.50
C THR A 841 15.33 -63.35 46.78
N THR A 842 15.63 -63.62 45.51
CA THR A 842 16.51 -62.78 44.69
C THR A 842 15.78 -62.33 43.43
N ILE A 843 16.22 -61.22 42.82
CA ILE A 843 15.62 -60.70 41.58
C ILE A 843 15.80 -61.64 40.36
N ASP A 844 16.67 -62.64 40.50
CA ASP A 844 16.92 -63.67 39.48
C ASP A 844 15.93 -64.85 39.60
N ASP A 845 15.11 -64.92 40.65
CA ASP A 845 14.05 -65.92 40.77
C ASP A 845 13.01 -65.75 39.65
N ALA A 846 12.92 -66.73 38.76
CA ALA A 846 12.00 -66.75 37.64
C ALA A 846 10.53 -66.60 38.08
N ALA A 847 10.15 -67.14 39.24
CA ALA A 847 8.79 -67.02 39.76
C ALA A 847 8.49 -65.58 40.19
N LEU A 848 9.44 -64.92 40.87
CA LEU A 848 9.32 -63.50 41.23
C LEU A 848 9.27 -62.62 39.98
N ARG A 849 10.18 -62.82 39.03
CA ARG A 849 10.21 -62.03 37.78
C ARG A 849 8.91 -62.16 36.99
N SER A 850 8.35 -63.36 36.90
CA SER A 850 7.05 -63.59 36.25
C SER A 850 5.93 -62.82 36.95
N LYS A 851 5.91 -62.79 38.30
CA LYS A 851 4.91 -62.04 39.07
C LYS A 851 5.08 -60.53 38.93
N LEU A 852 6.32 -60.01 38.91
CA LEU A 852 6.60 -58.58 38.67
C LEU A 852 6.22 -58.17 37.24
N SER A 853 6.45 -59.03 36.25
CA SER A 853 6.02 -58.79 34.85
C SER A 853 4.48 -58.74 34.72
N GLN A 854 3.78 -59.61 35.46
CA GLN A 854 2.32 -59.57 35.57
C GLN A 854 1.84 -58.29 36.26
N ALA A 855 2.47 -57.88 37.37
CA ALA A 855 2.13 -56.65 38.09
C ALA A 855 2.31 -55.41 37.20
N LYS A 856 3.42 -55.32 36.47
CA LYS A 856 3.65 -54.28 35.47
C LYS A 856 2.59 -54.27 34.39
N SER A 857 2.19 -55.43 33.86
CA SER A 857 1.13 -55.51 32.85
C SER A 857 -0.21 -54.97 33.37
N VAL A 858 -0.57 -55.29 34.62
CA VAL A 858 -1.80 -54.78 35.25
C VAL A 858 -1.73 -53.25 35.43
N LEU A 859 -0.62 -52.72 35.96
CA LEU A 859 -0.40 -51.29 36.17
C LEU A 859 -0.45 -50.49 34.85
N GLN A 860 0.23 -50.98 33.81
CA GLN A 860 0.27 -50.32 32.51
C GLN A 860 -1.08 -50.42 31.77
N ASN A 861 -1.81 -51.53 31.90
CA ASN A 861 -3.14 -51.66 31.30
C ASN A 861 -4.17 -50.75 31.97
N TYR A 862 -4.05 -50.53 33.29
CA TYR A 862 -4.93 -49.64 34.03
C TYR A 862 -4.70 -48.16 33.68
N THR A 863 -3.43 -47.75 33.63
CA THR A 863 -3.05 -46.34 33.44
C THR A 863 -2.86 -45.94 31.98
N GLY A 864 -2.59 -46.89 31.09
CA GLY A 864 -2.12 -46.62 29.72
C GLY A 864 -0.70 -46.03 29.66
N ARG A 865 0.04 -46.02 30.78
CA ARG A 865 1.37 -45.39 30.92
C ARG A 865 2.46 -46.43 31.17
N THR A 866 3.73 -46.05 31.02
CA THR A 866 4.87 -46.98 31.16
C THR A 866 5.38 -47.01 32.61
N PHE A 867 5.65 -48.22 33.10
CA PHE A 867 6.22 -48.45 34.44
C PHE A 867 7.63 -49.03 34.35
N TYR A 868 8.52 -48.59 35.24
CA TYR A 868 9.91 -49.02 35.30
C TYR A 868 10.21 -49.69 36.63
N TYR A 869 10.98 -50.78 36.59
CA TYR A 869 11.60 -51.36 37.79
C TYR A 869 13.10 -51.06 37.76
N MET A 870 13.65 -50.56 38.87
CA MET A 870 15.08 -50.33 39.00
C MET A 870 15.60 -50.98 40.27
N GLN A 871 16.66 -51.78 40.17
CA GLN A 871 17.30 -52.38 41.33
C GLN A 871 18.30 -51.40 41.93
N GLN A 872 18.22 -51.20 43.24
CA GLN A 872 19.19 -50.39 43.96
C GLN A 872 20.57 -51.05 43.98
N THR A 873 21.61 -50.24 43.82
CA THR A 873 23.00 -50.70 43.68
C THR A 873 23.64 -50.92 45.05
N GLU A 874 23.31 -50.09 46.03
CA GLU A 874 23.81 -50.20 47.41
C GLU A 874 23.19 -51.37 48.17
N ASP A 875 21.92 -51.67 47.88
CA ASP A 875 21.19 -52.79 48.47
C ASP A 875 20.38 -53.53 47.38
N PRO A 876 20.89 -54.66 46.84
CA PRO A 876 20.20 -55.42 45.81
C PRO A 876 18.85 -56.02 46.23
N SER A 877 18.53 -56.01 47.54
CA SER A 877 17.21 -56.41 48.04
C SER A 877 16.14 -55.33 47.86
N CYS A 878 16.53 -54.12 47.46
CA CYS A 878 15.63 -52.99 47.23
C CYS A 878 15.37 -52.76 45.72
N ILE A 879 14.10 -52.62 45.36
CA ILE A 879 13.65 -52.36 43.98
C ILE A 879 12.73 -51.15 43.95
N TYR A 880 13.09 -50.14 43.17
CA TYR A 880 12.23 -49.00 42.89
C TYR A 880 11.21 -49.34 41.79
N VAL A 881 9.97 -48.92 42.01
CA VAL A 881 8.91 -48.85 40.99
C VAL A 881 8.71 -47.39 40.65
N ILE A 882 8.83 -47.05 39.36
CA ILE A 882 8.59 -45.71 38.85
C ILE A 882 7.41 -45.78 37.89
N GLY A 883 6.29 -45.18 38.29
CA GLY A 883 5.02 -45.21 37.58
C GLY A 883 4.47 -43.81 37.32
N GLU A 884 3.50 -43.67 36.43
CA GLU A 884 2.85 -42.37 36.20
C GLU A 884 1.34 -42.53 36.27
N TRP A 885 0.70 -41.57 36.93
CA TRP A 885 -0.73 -41.54 37.19
C TRP A 885 -1.32 -40.22 36.71
N ASP A 886 -2.57 -40.22 36.23
CA ASP A 886 -3.27 -39.01 35.81
C ASP A 886 -3.50 -38.06 36.98
N SER A 887 -3.63 -38.60 38.20
CA SER A 887 -3.70 -37.83 39.44
C SER A 887 -3.43 -38.70 40.67
N LEU A 888 -3.24 -38.04 41.82
CA LEU A 888 -3.14 -38.72 43.12
C LEU A 888 -4.40 -39.51 43.46
N ASP A 889 -5.56 -39.00 43.04
CA ASP A 889 -6.87 -39.62 43.27
C ASP A 889 -7.01 -40.94 42.52
N GLN A 890 -6.57 -40.96 41.25
CA GLN A 890 -6.58 -42.17 40.41
C GLN A 890 -5.75 -43.30 41.03
N HIS A 891 -4.60 -42.98 41.62
CA HIS A 891 -3.79 -43.99 42.28
C HIS A 891 -4.43 -44.39 43.63
N LEU A 892 -4.58 -43.43 44.56
CA LEU A 892 -4.90 -43.74 45.95
C LEU A 892 -6.34 -44.21 46.18
N ASN A 893 -7.30 -43.63 45.46
CA ASN A 893 -8.72 -43.86 45.71
C ASN A 893 -9.36 -44.80 44.67
N ASP A 894 -8.81 -44.90 43.46
CA ASP A 894 -9.34 -45.83 42.46
C ASP A 894 -8.52 -47.13 42.38
N PHE A 895 -7.21 -47.04 42.12
CA PHE A 895 -6.39 -48.24 41.87
C PHE A 895 -6.06 -49.02 43.14
N ILE A 896 -5.60 -48.37 44.21
CA ILE A 896 -5.21 -49.08 45.45
C ILE A 896 -6.33 -50.00 45.99
N PRO A 897 -7.61 -49.56 46.09
CA PRO A 897 -8.70 -50.42 46.55
C PRO A 897 -9.27 -51.37 45.47
N SER A 898 -8.79 -51.29 44.22
CA SER A 898 -9.29 -52.12 43.12
C SER A 898 -9.02 -53.62 43.35
N ALA A 899 -9.92 -54.47 42.83
CA ALA A 899 -9.77 -55.92 42.92
C ALA A 899 -8.47 -56.41 42.26
N ASP A 900 -8.04 -55.75 41.19
CA ASP A 900 -6.81 -56.08 40.46
C ASP A 900 -5.56 -55.83 41.33
N ASN A 901 -5.49 -54.68 42.02
CA ASN A 901 -4.38 -54.40 42.93
C ASN A 901 -4.38 -55.32 44.16
N GLN A 902 -5.55 -55.64 44.72
CA GLN A 902 -5.64 -56.59 45.85
C GLN A 902 -5.14 -57.99 45.46
N ALA A 903 -5.45 -58.44 44.24
CA ALA A 903 -4.94 -59.71 43.70
C ALA A 903 -3.41 -59.69 43.50
N LEU A 904 -2.84 -58.56 43.06
CA LEU A 904 -1.39 -58.40 42.93
C LEU A 904 -0.70 -58.48 44.30
N LEU A 905 -1.18 -57.72 45.29
CA LEU A 905 -0.64 -57.72 46.64
C LEU A 905 -0.66 -59.12 47.25
N GLU A 906 -1.78 -59.85 47.10
CA GLU A 906 -1.90 -61.24 47.59
C GLU A 906 -0.91 -62.19 46.88
N SER A 907 -0.66 -62.01 45.58
CA SER A 907 0.27 -62.85 44.82
C SER A 907 1.74 -62.62 45.18
N LEU A 908 2.06 -61.41 45.65
CA LEU A 908 3.42 -60.91 45.91
C LEU A 908 3.79 -60.88 47.41
N LYS A 909 2.81 -61.06 48.31
CA LYS A 909 2.96 -60.92 49.78
C LYS A 909 4.11 -61.72 50.40
N ASP A 910 4.42 -62.91 49.86
CA ASP A 910 5.45 -63.81 50.39
C ASP A 910 6.82 -63.58 49.73
N ALA A 911 6.89 -62.71 48.72
CA ALA A 911 8.09 -62.47 47.93
C ALA A 911 8.65 -61.06 48.14
N ILE A 912 7.78 -60.05 48.30
CA ILE A 912 8.16 -58.66 48.51
C ILE A 912 7.29 -57.98 49.58
N THR A 913 7.84 -56.93 50.19
CA THR A 913 7.08 -55.98 51.00
C THR A 913 7.21 -54.59 50.40
N VAL A 914 6.09 -53.89 50.21
CA VAL A 914 6.08 -52.49 49.78
C VAL A 914 6.49 -51.62 50.96
N ASP A 915 7.46 -50.72 50.75
CA ASP A 915 7.84 -49.76 51.76
C ASP A 915 6.64 -48.87 52.12
N SER A 916 6.47 -48.62 53.42
CA SER A 916 5.39 -47.78 53.94
C SER A 916 5.42 -46.33 53.42
N ASN A 917 6.56 -45.89 52.89
CA ASN A 917 6.81 -44.54 52.39
C ASN A 917 6.68 -44.47 50.86
N LEU A 918 5.48 -44.71 50.34
CA LEU A 918 5.14 -44.44 48.93
C LEU A 918 5.17 -42.93 48.66
N GLU A 919 5.88 -42.51 47.61
CA GLU A 919 6.04 -41.10 47.25
C GLU A 919 5.42 -40.79 45.88
N HIS A 920 4.78 -39.63 45.78
CA HIS A 920 4.22 -39.10 44.53
C HIS A 920 4.88 -37.77 44.24
N LEU A 921 5.36 -37.55 43.02
CA LEU A 921 6.09 -36.37 42.61
C LEU A 921 5.24 -35.53 41.65
N ASP A 922 5.28 -34.19 41.78
CA ASP A 922 4.60 -33.22 40.90
C ASP A 922 5.26 -33.05 39.52
N VAL A 923 5.69 -34.16 38.92
CA VAL A 923 6.38 -34.21 37.63
C VAL A 923 5.89 -35.41 36.82
N SER A 924 5.87 -35.27 35.50
CA SER A 924 5.56 -36.37 34.57
C SER A 924 6.78 -37.25 34.30
N ASN A 925 6.57 -38.53 33.96
CA ASN A 925 7.65 -39.44 33.57
C ASN A 925 8.41 -38.94 32.32
N ALA A 926 7.73 -38.21 31.44
CA ALA A 926 8.34 -37.59 30.25
C ALA A 926 9.34 -36.48 30.59
N GLU A 927 9.26 -35.91 31.79
CA GLU A 927 10.16 -34.87 32.26
C GLU A 927 11.36 -35.41 33.05
N LEU A 928 11.32 -36.69 33.42
CA LEU A 928 12.40 -37.39 34.10
C LEU A 928 13.37 -38.06 33.09
N PRO A 929 14.59 -38.43 33.52
CA PRO A 929 15.60 -39.11 32.69
C PRO A 929 15.27 -40.55 32.29
N LEU A 930 13.99 -40.90 32.16
CA LEU A 930 13.57 -42.27 31.92
C LEU A 930 13.68 -42.62 30.43
N PRO A 931 14.01 -43.88 30.07
CA PRO A 931 14.11 -44.28 28.67
C PRO A 931 12.76 -44.17 27.93
N THR A 932 12.65 -43.27 26.95
CA THR A 932 11.41 -43.05 26.17
C THR A 932 11.46 -43.69 24.78
N THR A 933 12.64 -44.08 24.31
CA THR A 933 12.83 -44.74 23.01
C THR A 933 13.37 -46.17 23.19
N GLN A 934 13.08 -47.03 22.22
CA GLN A 934 13.56 -48.42 22.21
C GLN A 934 15.10 -48.50 22.31
N ALA A 935 15.83 -47.60 21.66
CA ALA A 935 17.29 -47.56 21.72
C ALA A 935 17.83 -47.21 23.13
N GLN A 936 17.16 -46.28 23.84
CA GLN A 936 17.51 -45.93 25.22
C GLN A 936 17.14 -47.05 26.20
N LEU A 937 16.02 -47.74 25.98
CA LEU A 937 15.63 -48.91 26.76
C LEU A 937 16.65 -50.04 26.61
N GLU A 938 17.10 -50.32 25.38
CA GLU A 938 18.14 -51.32 25.11
C GLU A 938 19.49 -50.93 25.73
N GLN A 939 19.86 -49.66 25.68
CA GLN A 939 21.06 -49.14 26.36
C GLN A 939 20.98 -49.33 27.88
N ALA A 940 19.84 -48.98 28.48
CA ALA A 940 19.59 -49.15 29.90
C ALA A 940 19.63 -50.63 30.32
N ARG A 941 19.02 -51.53 29.53
CA ARG A 941 18.99 -52.98 29.78
C ARG A 941 20.35 -53.65 29.68
N ARG A 942 21.27 -53.12 28.87
CA ARG A 942 22.67 -53.58 28.84
C ARG A 942 23.46 -53.19 30.10
N GLY A 943 22.84 -52.45 31.04
CA GLY A 943 23.48 -51.99 32.27
C GLY A 943 24.49 -50.87 32.06
N GLU A 944 24.42 -50.18 30.90
CA GLU A 944 25.34 -49.10 30.52
C GLU A 944 24.98 -47.76 31.19
N LEU A 945 23.87 -47.70 31.93
CA LEU A 945 23.39 -46.53 32.67
C LEU A 945 23.01 -46.88 34.11
N VAL A 946 23.31 -45.96 35.02
CA VAL A 946 22.94 -45.97 36.43
C VAL A 946 22.23 -44.65 36.74
N TRP A 947 21.09 -44.67 37.43
CA TRP A 947 20.38 -43.47 37.86
C TRP A 947 20.72 -43.15 39.31
N SER A 948 21.11 -41.92 39.60
CA SER A 948 21.08 -41.42 40.98
C SER A 948 19.66 -40.93 41.30
N ILE A 949 19.11 -41.38 42.41
CA ILE A 949 17.87 -40.90 43.00
C ILE A 949 18.28 -40.08 44.23
N VAL A 950 18.07 -38.77 44.15
CA VAL A 950 18.53 -37.80 45.14
C VAL A 950 17.32 -37.20 45.84
N HIS A 951 17.17 -37.50 47.13
CA HIS A 951 16.15 -36.94 48.00
C HIS A 951 16.72 -35.77 48.78
N CYS A 952 16.21 -34.56 48.53
CA CYS A 952 16.57 -33.35 49.24
C CYS A 952 15.43 -32.94 50.18
N ASN A 953 15.66 -33.02 51.49
CA ASN A 953 14.74 -32.50 52.49
C ASN A 953 15.01 -31.00 52.69
N VAL A 954 14.18 -30.14 52.09
CA VAL A 954 14.42 -28.69 52.02
C VAL A 954 13.87 -27.98 53.26
N LYS A 955 14.62 -27.00 53.79
CA LYS A 955 14.19 -26.19 54.95
C LYS A 955 12.89 -25.46 54.63
N ALA A 956 12.01 -25.31 55.64
CA ALA A 956 10.60 -24.92 55.48
C ALA A 956 10.32 -23.56 54.80
N ASP A 957 11.31 -22.70 54.56
CA ASP A 957 11.15 -21.41 53.87
C ASP A 957 12.20 -21.17 52.76
N GLU A 958 13.08 -22.14 52.50
CA GLU A 958 14.19 -21.98 51.53
C GLU A 958 13.84 -22.54 50.15
N ARG A 959 12.59 -22.97 49.92
CA ARG A 959 12.15 -23.63 48.67
C ARG A 959 12.52 -22.85 47.40
N HIS A 960 12.35 -21.53 47.39
CA HIS A 960 12.71 -20.71 46.23
C HIS A 960 14.22 -20.63 46.02
N ARG A 961 14.99 -20.46 47.09
CA ARG A 961 16.46 -20.29 47.02
C ARG A 961 17.14 -21.63 46.70
N PHE A 962 16.63 -22.72 47.25
CA PHE A 962 16.98 -24.09 46.84
C PHE A 962 16.71 -24.30 45.34
N LEU A 963 15.55 -23.88 44.82
CA LEU A 963 15.24 -24.04 43.40
C LEU A 963 16.21 -23.27 42.50
N ASP A 964 16.59 -22.06 42.88
CA ASP A 964 17.56 -21.26 42.13
C ASP A 964 18.94 -21.94 42.11
N ALA A 965 19.45 -22.34 43.29
CA ALA A 965 20.74 -23.03 43.42
C ALA A 965 20.77 -24.38 42.69
N PHE A 966 19.71 -25.19 42.87
CA PHE A 966 19.60 -26.50 42.23
C PHE A 966 19.45 -26.40 40.71
N ASN A 967 18.77 -25.38 40.19
CA ASN A 967 18.68 -25.17 38.74
C ASN A 967 20.03 -24.78 38.12
N GLU A 968 20.87 -24.03 38.84
CA GLU A 968 22.25 -23.74 38.42
C GLU A 968 23.11 -25.01 38.42
N GLU A 969 23.00 -25.83 39.47
CA GLU A 969 23.66 -27.13 39.54
C GLU A 969 23.21 -28.08 38.41
N LEU A 970 21.91 -28.14 38.13
CA LEU A 970 21.38 -28.93 37.01
C LEU A 970 21.91 -28.49 35.65
N ARG A 971 22.14 -27.17 35.43
CA ARG A 971 22.72 -26.68 34.17
C ARG A 971 24.16 -27.14 34.00
N PHE A 972 24.95 -27.08 35.07
CA PHE A 972 26.33 -27.56 35.04
C PHE A 972 26.40 -29.08 34.89
N LEU A 973 25.54 -29.79 35.62
CA LEU A 973 25.39 -31.24 35.54
C LEU A 973 25.00 -31.67 34.12
N GLN A 974 24.03 -31.00 33.49
CA GLN A 974 23.60 -31.28 32.12
C GLN A 974 24.77 -31.14 31.13
N GLY A 975 25.65 -30.15 31.33
CA GLY A 975 26.91 -30.00 30.57
C GLY A 975 27.87 -31.19 30.76
N HIS A 976 27.98 -31.72 31.97
CA HIS A 976 28.87 -32.83 32.32
C HIS A 976 28.37 -34.20 31.79
N ILE A 977 27.05 -34.40 31.74
CA ILE A 977 26.44 -35.64 31.26
C ILE A 977 25.99 -35.59 29.78
N ASN A 978 26.22 -34.48 29.07
CA ASN A 978 25.79 -34.28 27.68
C ASN A 978 26.18 -35.41 26.71
N GLY A 979 27.29 -36.10 26.96
CA GLY A 979 27.72 -37.28 26.18
C GLY A 979 26.78 -38.49 26.27
N LEU A 980 25.82 -38.50 27.21
CA LEU A 980 24.81 -39.55 27.40
C LEU A 980 23.49 -39.28 26.67
N LYS A 981 23.33 -38.11 26.03
CA LYS A 981 22.06 -37.67 25.40
C LYS A 981 20.84 -37.79 26.33
N GLY A 982 21.05 -37.65 27.64
CA GLY A 982 20.01 -37.73 28.68
C GLY A 982 19.59 -36.35 29.17
N LYS A 983 18.36 -36.25 29.69
CA LYS A 983 17.79 -35.08 30.37
C LYS A 983 17.82 -35.32 31.88
N THR A 984 18.18 -34.35 32.71
CA THR A 984 17.96 -34.42 34.16
C THR A 984 16.54 -33.96 34.52
N GLY A 985 15.96 -34.49 35.60
CA GLY A 985 14.61 -34.12 36.01
C GLY A 985 14.39 -34.21 37.52
N ARG A 986 13.44 -33.43 38.05
CA ARG A 986 13.06 -33.43 39.47
C ARG A 986 11.58 -33.16 39.67
N GLY A 987 11.05 -33.59 40.82
CA GLY A 987 9.70 -33.26 41.28
C GLY A 987 9.65 -33.13 42.80
N TRP A 988 8.64 -32.42 43.30
CA TRP A 988 8.32 -32.28 44.71
C TRP A 988 7.32 -33.34 45.16
N CYS A 989 7.50 -33.86 46.36
CA CYS A 989 6.56 -34.80 46.96
C CYS A 989 5.18 -34.15 47.16
N VAL A 990 4.14 -34.75 46.59
CA VAL A 990 2.74 -34.32 46.65
C VAL A 990 1.89 -35.36 47.41
N GLY A 991 1.63 -35.09 48.69
CA GLY A 991 0.79 -35.96 49.52
C GLY A 991 1.53 -37.14 50.15
N GLY A 992 0.99 -37.66 51.27
CA GLY A 992 1.57 -38.73 52.08
C GLY A 992 1.27 -38.57 53.58
N LYS A 993 1.41 -39.65 54.38
CA LYS A 993 1.38 -39.56 55.85
C LYS A 993 2.70 -38.97 56.35
N GLY A 994 2.64 -37.79 56.98
CA GLY A 994 3.82 -37.00 57.37
C GLY A 994 4.06 -35.85 56.39
N ASP A 995 4.35 -34.65 56.90
CA ASP A 995 4.40 -33.39 56.13
C ASP A 995 5.64 -33.31 55.21
N LYS A 996 5.70 -34.16 54.18
CA LYS A 996 6.81 -34.29 53.23
C LYS A 996 6.80 -33.27 52.06
N ARG A 997 5.98 -32.21 52.13
CA ARG A 997 5.83 -31.24 51.01
C ARG A 997 7.11 -30.48 50.68
N ASN A 998 8.10 -30.52 51.57
CA ASN A 998 9.40 -29.90 51.40
C ASN A 998 10.47 -30.89 50.91
N VAL A 999 10.10 -32.11 50.51
CA VAL A 999 11.04 -33.08 49.92
C VAL A 999 11.02 -32.93 48.40
N SER A 1000 12.18 -32.63 47.81
CA SER A 1000 12.41 -32.64 46.36
C SER A 1000 13.19 -33.89 45.99
N VAL A 1001 12.73 -34.62 44.96
CA VAL A 1001 13.41 -35.81 44.45
C VAL A 1001 13.91 -35.54 43.04
N ALA A 1002 15.19 -35.77 42.81
CA ALA A 1002 15.83 -35.62 41.51
C ALA A 1002 16.37 -36.94 40.99
N LEU A 1003 16.20 -37.19 39.69
CA LEU A 1003 16.76 -38.34 38.99
C LEU A 1003 17.79 -37.84 37.98
N CYS A 1004 18.97 -38.46 37.97
CA CYS A 1004 20.04 -38.15 37.01
C CYS A 1004 20.72 -39.42 36.48
N PRO A 1005 20.96 -39.56 35.16
CA PRO A 1005 21.62 -40.72 34.59
C PRO A 1005 23.15 -40.56 34.54
N TRP A 1006 23.86 -41.65 34.79
CA TRP A 1006 25.32 -41.73 34.88
C TRP A 1006 25.83 -43.00 34.19
N LYS A 1007 27.10 -42.99 33.74
CA LYS A 1007 27.79 -44.18 33.21
C LYS A 1007 28.08 -45.22 34.29
N SER A 1008 28.37 -44.74 35.51
CA SER A 1008 28.64 -45.59 36.66
C SER A 1008 28.47 -44.78 37.96
N VAL A 1009 28.43 -45.48 39.09
CA VAL A 1009 28.36 -44.85 40.43
C VAL A 1009 29.61 -43.99 40.67
N GLU A 1010 30.79 -44.45 40.24
CA GLU A 1010 32.05 -43.72 40.38
C GLU A 1010 32.04 -42.40 39.62
N GLN A 1011 31.37 -42.33 38.46
CA GLN A 1011 31.21 -41.09 37.71
C GLN A 1011 30.41 -40.06 38.53
N HIS A 1012 29.31 -40.48 39.15
CA HIS A 1012 28.52 -39.59 40.00
C HIS A 1012 29.32 -39.12 41.22
N LEU A 1013 29.93 -40.04 41.97
CA LEU A 1013 30.71 -39.69 43.16
C LEU A 1013 31.94 -38.81 42.84
N GLY A 1014 32.45 -38.88 41.61
CA GLY A 1014 33.52 -38.01 41.11
C GLY A 1014 33.06 -36.62 40.68
N PHE A 1015 31.77 -36.41 40.43
CA PHE A 1015 31.22 -35.15 39.91
C PHE A 1015 31.47 -33.97 40.84
N GLY A 1016 31.27 -34.16 42.15
CA GLY A 1016 31.51 -33.11 43.16
C GLY A 1016 32.97 -32.66 43.29
N LYS A 1017 33.92 -33.32 42.59
CA LYS A 1017 35.35 -32.98 42.55
C LYS A 1017 35.77 -32.37 41.21
N THR A 1018 34.82 -32.08 40.31
CA THR A 1018 35.11 -31.51 39.00
C THR A 1018 35.40 -30.01 39.07
N GLU A 1019 36.34 -29.55 38.24
CA GLU A 1019 36.77 -28.15 38.18
C GLU A 1019 35.59 -27.25 37.77
N GLY A 1020 35.28 -26.25 38.59
CA GLY A 1020 34.11 -25.37 38.42
C GLY A 1020 32.87 -25.75 39.24
N TYR A 1021 32.79 -26.97 39.81
CA TYR A 1021 31.66 -27.35 40.68
C TYR A 1021 31.68 -26.57 42.01
N ALA A 1022 32.87 -26.33 42.57
CA ALA A 1022 33.03 -25.56 43.82
C ALA A 1022 32.62 -24.08 43.73
N GLU A 1023 32.41 -23.55 42.51
CA GLU A 1023 31.96 -22.17 42.26
C GLU A 1023 30.43 -22.06 42.15
N ILE A 1024 29.74 -23.20 42.05
CA ILE A 1024 28.28 -23.32 42.01
C ILE A 1024 27.86 -23.54 43.46
N GLY A 1025 27.17 -22.57 44.06
CA GLY A 1025 26.85 -22.58 45.50
C GLY A 1025 26.28 -23.92 45.99
N ASP A 1026 26.62 -24.29 47.23
CA ASP A 1026 26.29 -25.59 47.82
C ASP A 1026 24.78 -25.67 48.14
N ILE A 1027 24.07 -26.60 47.49
CA ILE A 1027 22.66 -26.88 47.80
C ILE A 1027 22.47 -27.34 49.26
N GLY A 1028 23.54 -27.80 49.92
CA GLY A 1028 23.64 -28.16 51.33
C GLY A 1028 23.17 -27.05 52.28
N ASP A 1029 23.33 -25.77 51.91
CA ASP A 1029 22.92 -24.65 52.75
C ASP A 1029 21.38 -24.57 52.93
N PHE A 1030 20.62 -25.09 51.96
CA PHE A 1030 19.17 -24.95 51.88
C PHE A 1030 18.39 -26.21 52.31
N VAL A 1031 19.10 -27.30 52.60
CA VAL A 1031 18.52 -28.60 52.93
C VAL A 1031 18.90 -29.03 54.33
N ASP A 1032 18.01 -29.75 54.99
CA ASP A 1032 18.26 -30.40 56.28
C ASP A 1032 18.98 -31.75 56.10
N GLU A 1033 18.68 -32.44 54.99
CA GLU A 1033 19.25 -33.75 54.67
C GLU A 1033 19.25 -33.98 53.15
N ILE A 1034 20.31 -34.63 52.64
CA ILE A 1034 20.37 -35.16 51.28
C ILE A 1034 20.64 -36.67 51.38
N ASP A 1035 19.73 -37.49 50.85
CA ASP A 1035 19.97 -38.93 50.65
C ASP A 1035 20.15 -39.22 49.16
N VAL A 1036 21.14 -40.05 48.84
CA VAL A 1036 21.51 -40.39 47.46
C VAL A 1036 21.61 -41.91 47.35
N LYS A 1037 20.74 -42.49 46.52
CA LYS A 1037 20.81 -43.91 46.12
C LYS A 1037 21.06 -44.04 44.64
N HIS A 1038 21.60 -45.18 44.21
CA HIS A 1038 21.83 -45.48 42.80
C HIS A 1038 21.01 -46.69 42.37
N ALA A 1039 20.37 -46.62 41.21
CA ALA A 1039 19.56 -47.71 40.69
C ALA A 1039 19.88 -48.04 39.23
N LYS A 1040 19.78 -49.33 38.87
CA LYS A 1040 19.91 -49.82 37.50
C LYS A 1040 18.57 -50.36 37.02
N LEU A 1041 18.22 -50.06 35.77
CA LEU A 1041 16.98 -50.56 35.17
C LEU A 1041 16.99 -52.09 35.09
N LEU A 1042 15.90 -52.72 35.53
CA LEU A 1042 15.67 -54.16 35.42
C LEU A 1042 14.87 -54.49 34.16
N ASP A 1043 15.26 -55.56 33.46
CA ASP A 1043 14.51 -56.10 32.32
C ASP A 1043 13.46 -57.12 32.81
N ILE A 1044 12.28 -56.62 33.20
CA ILE A 1044 11.14 -57.37 33.74
C ILE A 1044 9.93 -57.30 32.81
#